data_AF-A0A9X2WQC2-F1
#
_entry.id   AF-A0A9X2WQC2-F1
#
_cell.length_a   1.000
_cell.length_b   1.000
_cell.length_c   1.000
_cell.angle_alpha   90.00
_cell.angle_beta   90.00
_cell.angle_gamma   90.00
#
_symmetry.space_group_name_H-M   'P 1'
#
loop_
_entity.id
_entity.type
_entity.pdbx_description
1 polymer ?
#
loop_
_entity_poly.entity_id
_entity_poly.type
_entity_poly.pdbx_seq_one_letter_code
_entity_poly.pdbx_strand_id
1 'polypeptide(L)'
;MKRFNFNTTAKAVFSAGILSFALAGCGSDGKDGEDGPDGPISLSVGKASSLHVTINNTDITDGVIKVNFTLEDANGVAITDLDTYPGVDTLGLGIAKLVPQKGKGYKTPQWVNYNNKVVVPVQAEIPPGYEDKAGTKIQATIESSCKQDCLTSEAPGQYSYTFNLNLNNLEPIEGLDLTYDETLTHRVTMELRADQNTNKLVNTHFDFAPTTGEAVSEEESRIVNSLEQSCLRCHSDDYDHAWAPKLILHGDKRFALENCQVCHTSYSADPETGSPIDFAYMAHKIHKSDYLIAGYKGSVHDYSKVTFPADLYDCQACHQDTEQSPPDTDNFKHHTALACGSCHSGSTDPAQIKSDMHEKYMGATDCSTCHADQGTPGAAHHFTDAVAKQNAQDSYSASLVAKSVSYDMAKQELSFDIKVIDTNEKSVTSPDLDARLSQSNLMLGFGNNDDFELGYKKVELLKQTPTSSNEGLFSYVVSGMDLTADATLPSTAVITTKMCVDRDTLQGVVCGSGTDEARSPATIVGEIVPFDLSGTENVTARRQVVSNETCANCHDGKYLSKFGGTKIKHDGSYTNFEGECQMCHNATYSRGSSKTIVEHIDFKVRIHALHANKRDGQEAGGEDRITFPSHYGNCATCHDKGQLSMKNLGEVPATQTTDPELGRVEFSPTAATCVSCHGVKESIVAHIRSEGGAANDPVGTYVPGSETCATCHAEGKAFGVDKVHPVIFK
;
A
#
# COMPACT_ATOMS: atom_id res chain seq x y z
N MET A 1 -12.52 12.31 -31.13
CA MET A 1 -12.38 13.39 -32.13
C MET A 1 -12.98 14.68 -31.61
N LYS A 2 -12.15 15.61 -31.11
CA LYS A 2 -12.35 17.07 -31.18
C LYS A 2 -11.02 17.72 -30.80
N ARG A 3 -10.43 18.40 -31.79
CA ARG A 3 -9.09 18.97 -31.80
C ARG A 3 -9.13 20.36 -31.15
N PHE A 4 -8.19 20.64 -30.24
CA PHE A 4 -7.83 22.02 -29.88
C PHE A 4 -6.71 22.50 -30.79
N ASN A 5 -6.90 23.68 -31.37
CA ASN A 5 -5.97 24.34 -32.28
C ASN A 5 -5.52 25.62 -31.59
N PHE A 6 -4.25 25.71 -31.21
CA PHE A 6 -3.64 26.94 -30.72
C PHE A 6 -3.08 27.73 -31.90
N ASN A 7 -3.37 29.03 -31.97
CA ASN A 7 -2.50 29.92 -32.72
C ASN A 7 -2.52 31.39 -32.21
N THR A 8 -1.29 31.90 -32.11
CA THR A 8 -0.80 33.27 -32.38
C THR A 8 -1.10 34.46 -31.46
N THR A 9 -0.11 34.79 -30.62
CA THR A 9 0.71 36.02 -30.61
C THR A 9 0.12 37.36 -31.10
N ALA A 10 0.09 38.39 -30.22
CA ALA A 10 0.54 39.76 -30.52
C ALA A 10 0.64 40.65 -29.25
N LYS A 11 1.67 41.51 -29.25
CA LYS A 11 2.15 42.43 -28.20
C LYS A 11 1.42 43.80 -28.18
N ALA A 12 1.44 44.48 -27.02
CA ALA A 12 1.64 45.94 -26.81
C ALA A 12 1.68 46.21 -25.28
N VAL A 13 2.80 46.51 -24.60
CA VAL A 13 3.63 47.74 -24.48
C VAL A 13 2.88 49.01 -24.03
N PHE A 14 3.14 49.44 -22.79
CA PHE A 14 3.39 50.80 -22.24
C PHE A 14 3.59 50.57 -20.71
N SER A 15 4.53 51.14 -19.95
CA SER A 15 5.13 52.47 -19.95
C SER A 15 6.24 52.51 -18.87
N ALA A 16 7.40 53.11 -19.14
CA ALA A 16 8.25 53.68 -18.10
C ALA A 16 9.02 54.87 -18.68
N GLY A 17 8.90 56.01 -18.00
CA GLY A 17 9.24 57.33 -18.49
C GLY A 17 10.72 57.70 -18.42
N ILE A 18 11.05 58.55 -19.38
CA ILE A 18 12.24 59.35 -19.63
C ILE A 18 12.80 60.04 -18.38
N LEU A 19 14.13 59.97 -18.21
CA LEU A 19 14.92 61.12 -17.75
C LEU A 19 16.28 61.12 -18.47
N SER A 20 16.51 62.12 -19.31
CA SER A 20 17.81 62.41 -19.94
C SER A 20 18.39 63.69 -19.35
N PHE A 21 19.68 63.66 -19.01
CA PHE A 21 20.53 64.85 -19.01
C PHE A 21 21.91 64.49 -19.59
N ALA A 22 22.38 65.36 -20.47
CA ALA A 22 23.45 65.16 -21.43
C ALA A 22 24.86 65.32 -20.83
N LEU A 23 25.85 64.67 -21.45
CA LEU A 23 27.18 65.23 -21.74
C LEU A 23 27.86 64.40 -22.83
N ALA A 24 28.14 65.07 -23.95
CA ALA A 24 28.93 64.54 -25.05
C ALA A 24 30.42 64.49 -24.68
N GLY A 25 31.11 63.41 -25.05
CA GLY A 25 32.55 63.30 -24.92
C GLY A 25 33.11 62.04 -25.59
N CYS A 26 33.66 62.24 -26.79
CA CYS A 26 34.76 61.51 -27.44
C CYS A 26 34.81 59.97 -27.47
N GLY A 27 34.96 59.44 -28.70
CA GLY A 27 35.83 58.31 -28.99
C GLY A 27 35.07 57.07 -29.47
N SER A 28 35.19 56.76 -30.76
CA SER A 28 34.93 55.42 -31.24
C SER A 28 36.11 54.52 -30.85
N ASP A 29 35.92 53.59 -29.93
CA ASP A 29 36.86 52.51 -29.69
C ASP A 29 36.16 51.15 -29.74
N GLY A 30 36.66 50.30 -30.63
CA GLY A 30 36.29 48.89 -30.68
C GLY A 30 35.01 48.61 -31.46
N LYS A 31 35.09 47.66 -32.38
CA LYS A 31 33.90 46.88 -32.75
C LYS A 31 33.45 46.18 -31.47
N ASP A 32 32.18 46.30 -31.11
CA ASP A 32 31.59 45.40 -30.11
C ASP A 32 31.93 43.98 -30.54
N GLY A 33 32.64 43.25 -29.69
CA GLY A 33 32.89 41.83 -29.93
C GLY A 33 31.54 41.13 -30.01
N GLU A 34 31.42 40.14 -30.89
CA GLU A 34 30.25 39.25 -30.88
C GLU A 34 30.04 38.76 -29.44
N ASP A 35 28.81 38.87 -28.93
CA ASP A 35 28.45 38.29 -27.64
C ASP A 35 28.92 36.83 -27.65
N GLY A 36 29.71 36.47 -26.64
CA GLY A 36 30.11 35.08 -26.46
C GLY A 36 28.85 34.20 -26.38
N PRO A 37 28.87 32.96 -26.89
CA PRO A 37 27.74 32.07 -26.74
C PRO A 37 27.36 31.96 -25.26
N ASP A 38 26.06 32.00 -24.97
CA ASP A 38 25.55 31.78 -23.61
C ASP A 38 26.21 30.52 -23.05
N GLY A 39 26.81 30.64 -21.87
CA GLY A 39 27.46 29.51 -21.21
C GLY A 39 26.44 28.38 -20.99
N PRO A 40 26.83 27.10 -21.14
CA PRO A 40 25.92 26.00 -20.88
C PRO A 40 25.40 26.10 -19.45
N ILE A 41 24.08 26.07 -19.30
CA ILE A 41 23.44 25.98 -17.99
C ILE A 41 23.75 24.57 -17.47
N SER A 42 24.64 24.47 -16.49
CA SER A 42 25.00 23.21 -15.83
C SER A 42 25.10 23.38 -14.32
N LEU A 43 25.00 22.27 -13.60
CA LEU A 43 25.12 22.20 -12.16
C LEU A 43 26.23 21.24 -11.73
N SER A 44 26.71 21.48 -10.52
CA SER A 44 27.53 20.53 -9.77
C SER A 44 26.60 19.61 -8.96
N VAL A 45 27.01 18.37 -8.72
CA VAL A 45 26.32 17.42 -7.83
C VAL A 45 25.98 18.07 -6.49
N GLY A 46 26.92 18.82 -5.89
CA GLY A 46 26.70 19.47 -4.60
C GLY A 46 25.62 20.56 -4.62
N LYS A 47 25.40 21.20 -5.78
CA LYS A 47 24.39 22.26 -5.95
C LYS A 47 23.03 21.75 -6.43
N ALA A 48 22.97 20.56 -7.02
CA ALA A 48 21.72 19.94 -7.44
C ALA A 48 20.84 19.64 -6.22
N SER A 49 19.53 19.85 -6.33
CA SER A 49 18.56 19.44 -5.29
C SER A 49 18.24 17.95 -5.37
N SER A 50 18.31 17.39 -6.58
CA SER A 50 18.07 15.97 -6.87
C SER A 50 18.91 15.52 -8.06
N LEU A 51 18.99 14.22 -8.26
CA LEU A 51 19.71 13.60 -9.39
C LEU A 51 18.77 12.68 -10.16
N HIS A 52 18.88 12.68 -11.48
CA HIS A 52 18.18 11.78 -12.38
C HIS A 52 19.18 11.17 -13.36
N VAL A 53 19.18 9.84 -13.48
CA VAL A 53 20.07 9.10 -14.38
C VAL A 53 19.25 8.36 -15.43
N THR A 54 19.63 8.54 -16.68
CA THR A 54 19.14 7.73 -17.81
C THR A 54 20.31 6.98 -18.42
N ILE A 55 20.27 5.65 -18.39
CA ILE A 55 21.24 4.83 -19.12
C ILE A 55 20.81 4.83 -20.59
N ASN A 56 21.73 5.19 -21.49
CA ASN A 56 21.45 5.40 -22.90
C ASN A 56 21.69 4.12 -23.71
N ASN A 57 22.81 3.45 -23.47
CA ASN A 57 23.19 2.18 -24.11
C ASN A 57 24.30 1.48 -23.30
N THR A 58 24.64 0.26 -23.70
CA THR A 58 25.76 -0.51 -23.13
C THR A 58 26.56 -1.20 -24.24
N ASP A 59 27.88 -1.04 -24.23
CA ASP A 59 28.80 -1.70 -25.16
C ASP A 59 29.53 -2.85 -24.46
N ILE A 60 29.64 -4.00 -25.13
CA ILE A 60 30.48 -5.12 -24.67
C ILE A 60 31.52 -5.44 -25.76
N THR A 61 32.79 -5.18 -25.49
CA THR A 61 33.90 -5.46 -26.41
C THR A 61 34.99 -6.24 -25.69
N ASP A 62 35.39 -7.39 -26.23
CA ASP A 62 36.39 -8.28 -25.61
C ASP A 62 36.11 -8.58 -24.12
N GLY A 63 34.82 -8.71 -23.78
CA GLY A 63 34.32 -8.97 -22.43
C GLY A 63 34.32 -7.77 -21.48
N VAL A 64 34.82 -6.61 -21.92
CA VAL A 64 34.75 -5.35 -21.17
C VAL A 64 33.38 -4.70 -21.40
N ILE A 65 32.71 -4.32 -20.31
CA ILE A 65 31.39 -3.69 -20.32
C ILE A 65 31.56 -2.18 -20.13
N LYS A 66 31.01 -1.37 -21.03
CA LYS A 66 30.94 0.09 -20.93
C LYS A 66 29.48 0.54 -20.95
N VAL A 67 29.06 1.29 -19.94
CA VAL A 67 27.69 1.79 -19.79
C VAL A 67 27.70 3.30 -20.00
N ASN A 68 26.98 3.80 -21.00
CA ASN A 68 26.89 5.23 -21.26
C ASN A 68 25.56 5.78 -20.72
N PHE A 69 25.61 6.90 -20.00
CA PHE A 69 24.44 7.45 -19.32
C PHE A 69 24.46 8.98 -19.25
N THR A 70 23.27 9.54 -19.10
CA THR A 70 23.03 10.97 -18.87
C THR A 70 22.68 11.20 -17.40
N LEU A 71 23.19 12.29 -16.82
CA LEU A 71 22.93 12.73 -15.44
C LEU A 71 22.45 14.18 -15.43
N GLU A 72 21.25 14.38 -14.89
CA GLU A 72 20.54 15.66 -14.82
C GLU A 72 19.96 15.91 -13.43
N ASP A 73 19.56 17.15 -13.13
CA ASP A 73 18.67 17.44 -12.00
C ASP A 73 17.19 17.23 -12.39
N ALA A 74 16.26 17.45 -11.44
CA ALA A 74 14.83 17.34 -11.73
C ALA A 74 14.30 18.34 -12.79
N ASN A 75 15.08 19.37 -13.16
CA ASN A 75 14.71 20.35 -14.19
C ASN A 75 15.35 20.04 -15.56
N GLY A 76 16.06 18.92 -15.70
CA GLY A 76 16.78 18.56 -16.91
C GLY A 76 18.11 19.31 -17.09
N VAL A 77 18.65 19.92 -16.04
CA VAL A 77 19.93 20.61 -16.09
C VAL A 77 21.07 19.61 -15.92
N ALA A 78 22.00 19.60 -16.87
CA ALA A 78 23.15 18.71 -16.89
C ALA A 78 24.02 18.84 -15.63
N ILE A 79 24.41 17.71 -15.03
CA ILE A 79 25.37 17.63 -13.92
C ILE A 79 26.76 17.35 -14.48
N THR A 80 27.79 18.08 -14.01
CA THR A 80 29.08 18.15 -14.74
C THR A 80 30.32 17.69 -13.96
N ASP A 81 30.19 17.37 -12.68
CA ASP A 81 31.32 16.98 -11.83
C ASP A 81 31.12 15.64 -11.11
N LEU A 82 30.24 14.74 -11.58
CA LEU A 82 30.02 13.42 -10.94
C LEU A 82 31.32 12.61 -10.77
N ASP A 83 32.24 12.68 -11.72
CA ASP A 83 33.53 11.98 -11.73
C ASP A 83 34.53 12.51 -10.70
N THR A 84 34.39 13.77 -10.26
CA THR A 84 35.34 14.43 -9.36
C THR A 84 34.74 14.88 -8.04
N TYR A 85 33.41 14.87 -7.89
CA TYR A 85 32.72 15.36 -6.71
C TYR A 85 32.97 14.45 -5.49
N PRO A 86 33.56 14.95 -4.39
CA PRO A 86 33.96 14.12 -3.26
C PRO A 86 32.77 13.66 -2.39
N GLY A 87 31.59 14.25 -2.57
CA GLY A 87 30.40 13.90 -1.80
C GLY A 87 29.66 12.65 -2.32
N VAL A 88 30.13 12.00 -3.40
CA VAL A 88 29.55 10.73 -3.87
C VAL A 88 29.89 9.61 -2.88
N ASP A 89 28.91 9.22 -2.06
CA ASP A 89 29.12 8.21 -1.02
C ASP A 89 28.80 6.78 -1.52
N THR A 90 27.92 6.66 -2.50
CA THR A 90 27.50 5.40 -3.11
C THR A 90 27.56 5.51 -4.62
N LEU A 91 28.27 4.60 -5.26
CA LEU A 91 28.24 4.39 -6.71
C LEU A 91 28.60 2.92 -6.95
N GLY A 92 27.68 2.17 -7.53
CA GLY A 92 27.91 0.77 -7.87
C GLY A 92 27.03 0.32 -9.03
N LEU A 93 27.56 -0.56 -9.87
CA LEU A 93 26.84 -1.10 -11.00
C LEU A 93 26.85 -2.64 -11.00
N GLY A 94 25.71 -3.23 -11.35
CA GLY A 94 25.53 -4.67 -11.50
C GLY A 94 25.29 -5.06 -12.95
N ILE A 95 25.59 -6.31 -13.31
CA ILE A 95 25.35 -6.88 -14.65
C ILE A 95 24.85 -8.33 -14.52
N ALA A 96 23.73 -8.64 -15.17
CA ALA A 96 23.13 -9.98 -15.16
C ALA A 96 22.58 -10.36 -16.55
N LYS A 97 22.50 -11.67 -16.83
CA LYS A 97 21.83 -12.24 -17.99
C LYS A 97 20.50 -12.90 -17.60
N LEU A 98 19.49 -12.80 -18.46
CA LEU A 98 18.19 -13.41 -18.27
C LEU A 98 18.19 -14.82 -18.88
N VAL A 99 18.17 -15.86 -18.03
CA VAL A 99 18.36 -17.25 -18.46
C VAL A 99 17.01 -18.00 -18.53
N PRO A 100 16.60 -18.51 -19.71
CA PRO A 100 15.42 -19.36 -19.85
C PRO A 100 15.52 -20.62 -18.98
N GLN A 101 14.40 -21.00 -18.37
CA GLN A 101 14.33 -22.17 -17.50
C GLN A 101 13.66 -23.35 -18.22
N LYS A 102 14.09 -24.58 -17.88
CA LYS A 102 13.54 -25.81 -18.46
C LYS A 102 12.78 -26.63 -17.41
N GLY A 103 11.71 -27.29 -17.83
CA GLY A 103 10.87 -28.14 -16.99
C GLY A 103 9.56 -28.53 -17.66
N LYS A 104 8.64 -29.12 -16.89
CA LYS A 104 7.28 -29.42 -17.35
C LYS A 104 6.43 -28.15 -17.27
N GLY A 105 5.77 -27.79 -18.37
CA GLY A 105 5.09 -26.50 -18.54
C GLY A 105 6.07 -25.35 -18.77
N TYR A 106 5.54 -24.15 -18.92
CA TYR A 106 6.33 -22.93 -18.98
C TYR A 106 6.98 -22.64 -17.62
N LYS A 107 8.24 -22.18 -17.67
CA LYS A 107 8.98 -21.71 -16.51
C LYS A 107 9.54 -20.34 -16.81
N THR A 108 9.32 -19.42 -15.88
CA THR A 108 9.75 -18.04 -16.00
C THR A 108 11.28 -17.98 -16.05
N PRO A 109 11.86 -17.15 -16.94
CA PRO A 109 13.31 -16.97 -16.99
C PRO A 109 13.81 -16.37 -15.67
N GLN A 110 15.09 -16.57 -15.36
CA GLN A 110 15.68 -16.13 -14.08
C GLN A 110 16.97 -15.35 -14.34
N TRP A 111 17.20 -14.30 -13.54
CA TRP A 111 18.42 -13.53 -13.60
C TRP A 111 19.60 -14.32 -13.04
N VAL A 112 20.70 -14.33 -13.78
CA VAL A 112 22.02 -14.82 -13.34
C VAL A 112 23.00 -13.67 -13.41
N ASN A 113 23.51 -13.26 -12.25
CA ASN A 113 24.48 -12.19 -12.13
C ASN A 113 25.87 -12.71 -12.52
N TYR A 114 26.68 -11.91 -13.21
CA TYR A 114 28.07 -12.28 -13.53
C TYR A 114 29.04 -12.05 -12.37
N ASN A 115 28.69 -11.17 -11.43
CA ASN A 115 29.46 -10.90 -10.22
C ASN A 115 28.84 -11.60 -9.01
N ASN A 116 29.55 -12.58 -8.46
CA ASN A 116 29.08 -13.37 -7.32
C ASN A 116 30.23 -13.61 -6.34
N LYS A 117 29.87 -13.86 -5.08
CA LYS A 117 30.79 -14.28 -4.02
C LYS A 117 30.36 -15.62 -3.46
N VAL A 118 31.34 -16.48 -3.17
CA VAL A 118 31.15 -17.66 -2.33
C VAL A 118 31.46 -17.26 -0.89
N VAL A 119 30.46 -17.27 -0.04
CA VAL A 119 30.52 -16.77 1.33
C VAL A 119 30.45 -17.95 2.30
N VAL A 120 31.40 -18.01 3.22
CA VAL A 120 31.44 -19.01 4.30
C VAL A 120 30.80 -18.41 5.56
N PRO A 121 30.07 -19.21 6.35
CA PRO A 121 29.43 -18.70 7.56
C PRO A 121 30.45 -18.26 8.59
N VAL A 122 30.19 -17.13 9.25
CA VAL A 122 30.97 -16.68 10.40
C VAL A 122 30.37 -17.30 11.65
N GLN A 123 31.08 -18.23 12.28
CA GLN A 123 30.56 -19.02 13.41
C GLN A 123 29.96 -18.18 14.56
N ALA A 124 30.52 -17.00 14.82
CA ALA A 124 30.05 -16.10 15.88
C ALA A 124 28.78 -15.30 15.50
N GLU A 125 28.42 -15.27 14.21
CA GLU A 125 27.27 -14.55 13.67
C GLU A 125 26.08 -15.48 13.38
N ILE A 126 26.25 -16.80 13.55
CA ILE A 126 25.18 -17.80 13.41
C ILE A 126 24.14 -17.59 14.53
N PRO A 127 22.87 -17.31 14.21
CA PRO A 127 21.82 -17.20 15.20
C PRO A 127 21.58 -18.53 15.93
N PRO A 128 21.25 -18.52 17.23
CA PRO A 128 20.93 -19.74 17.95
C PRO A 128 19.82 -20.55 17.27
N GLY A 129 20.04 -21.85 17.08
CA GLY A 129 19.10 -22.76 16.41
C GLY A 129 19.25 -22.85 14.89
N TYR A 130 20.26 -22.19 14.32
CA TYR A 130 20.59 -22.24 12.89
C TYR A 130 21.92 -22.95 12.60
N GLU A 131 22.58 -23.51 13.61
CA GLU A 131 23.90 -24.15 13.48
C GLU A 131 23.91 -25.28 12.44
N ASP A 132 22.85 -26.09 12.39
CA ASP A 132 22.70 -27.20 11.44
C ASP A 132 22.33 -26.75 10.01
N LYS A 133 21.93 -25.48 9.85
CA LYS A 133 21.55 -24.89 8.56
C LYS A 133 22.66 -24.03 7.95
N ALA A 134 23.59 -23.57 8.79
CA ALA A 134 24.71 -22.76 8.36
C ALA A 134 25.60 -23.53 7.37
N GLY A 135 26.08 -22.84 6.34
CA GLY A 135 26.94 -23.45 5.35
C GLY A 135 27.37 -22.48 4.27
N THR A 136 28.38 -22.86 3.49
CA THR A 136 28.87 -22.03 2.38
C THR A 136 27.77 -21.78 1.35
N LYS A 137 27.51 -20.52 1.02
CA LYS A 137 26.49 -20.10 0.03
C LYS A 137 27.06 -19.18 -1.02
N ILE A 138 26.38 -19.12 -2.17
CA ILE A 138 26.65 -18.12 -3.20
C ILE A 138 25.81 -16.89 -2.90
N GLN A 139 26.34 -15.70 -3.15
CA GLN A 139 25.61 -14.44 -3.12
C GLN A 139 25.98 -13.61 -4.36
N ALA A 140 24.97 -13.28 -5.17
CA ALA A 140 25.12 -12.32 -6.24
C ALA A 140 25.41 -10.92 -5.68
N THR A 141 26.22 -10.13 -6.38
CA THR A 141 26.66 -8.80 -5.92
C THR A 141 26.88 -7.84 -7.08
N ILE A 142 27.30 -6.62 -6.79
CA ILE A 142 27.58 -5.59 -7.78
C ILE A 142 29.02 -5.08 -7.65
N GLU A 143 29.54 -4.47 -8.70
CA GLU A 143 30.82 -3.77 -8.63
C GLU A 143 30.61 -2.42 -7.94
N SER A 144 31.12 -2.30 -6.71
CA SER A 144 30.93 -1.10 -5.85
C SER A 144 32.24 -0.49 -5.35
N SER A 145 33.37 -1.11 -5.70
CA SER A 145 34.70 -0.67 -5.24
C SER A 145 35.34 0.39 -6.14
N CYS A 146 35.07 0.36 -7.45
CA CYS A 146 35.71 1.29 -8.39
C CYS A 146 35.13 2.70 -8.32
N LYS A 147 33.80 2.81 -8.14
CA LYS A 147 33.11 4.09 -8.00
C LYS A 147 33.49 5.06 -9.13
N GLN A 148 33.94 6.26 -8.78
CA GLN A 148 34.30 7.32 -9.71
C GLN A 148 35.57 7.03 -10.50
N ASP A 149 36.45 6.12 -10.03
CA ASP A 149 37.67 5.76 -10.77
C ASP A 149 37.35 5.05 -12.11
N CYS A 150 36.14 4.49 -12.23
CA CYS A 150 35.64 3.84 -13.45
C CYS A 150 34.77 4.78 -14.32
N LEU A 151 34.57 6.03 -13.90
CA LEU A 151 33.82 7.02 -14.67
C LEU A 151 34.71 7.80 -15.63
N THR A 152 34.16 8.12 -16.80
CA THR A 152 34.72 9.10 -17.73
C THR A 152 33.64 10.12 -18.07
N SER A 153 33.94 11.42 -17.94
CA SER A 153 33.07 12.48 -18.46
C SER A 153 33.29 12.61 -19.97
N GLU A 154 32.24 12.35 -20.74
CA GLU A 154 32.28 12.37 -22.21
C GLU A 154 31.85 13.74 -22.75
N ALA A 155 30.87 14.36 -22.10
CA ALA A 155 30.36 15.70 -22.35
C ALA A 155 29.62 16.22 -21.10
N PRO A 156 29.20 17.50 -21.03
CA PRO A 156 28.38 17.99 -19.92
C PRO A 156 27.12 17.14 -19.72
N GLY A 157 26.93 16.58 -18.52
CA GLY A 157 25.80 15.69 -18.22
C GLY A 157 25.93 14.27 -18.78
N GLN A 158 26.96 13.96 -19.56
CA GLN A 158 27.14 12.64 -20.19
C GLN A 158 28.39 11.95 -19.65
N TYR A 159 28.19 10.74 -19.17
CA TYR A 159 29.21 9.93 -18.53
C TYR A 159 29.24 8.53 -19.11
N SER A 160 30.39 7.88 -19.01
CA SER A 160 30.50 6.45 -19.19
C SER A 160 31.10 5.78 -17.96
N TYR A 161 30.60 4.60 -17.61
CA TYR A 161 31.17 3.72 -16.60
C TYR A 161 31.75 2.48 -17.27
N THR A 162 33.03 2.21 -17.07
CA THR A 162 33.69 1.00 -17.59
C THR A 162 33.94 0.02 -16.45
N PHE A 163 33.37 -1.19 -16.52
CA PHE A 163 33.55 -2.20 -15.48
C PHE A 163 34.99 -2.70 -15.39
N ASN A 164 35.47 -2.99 -14.18
CA ASN A 164 36.67 -3.80 -13.99
C ASN A 164 36.38 -5.29 -14.24
N LEU A 165 35.16 -5.73 -13.93
CA LEU A 165 34.68 -7.06 -14.29
C LEU A 165 34.82 -7.27 -15.81
N ASN A 166 35.52 -8.33 -16.20
CA ASN A 166 35.59 -8.75 -17.60
C ASN A 166 34.92 -10.12 -17.76
N LEU A 167 33.92 -10.19 -18.64
CA LEU A 167 33.08 -11.37 -18.85
C LEU A 167 33.84 -12.59 -19.43
N ASN A 168 35.02 -12.38 -20.01
CA ASN A 168 35.88 -13.46 -20.50
C ASN A 168 36.78 -14.04 -19.40
N ASN A 169 36.92 -13.35 -18.26
CA ASN A 169 37.85 -13.68 -17.19
C ASN A 169 37.12 -13.86 -15.85
N LEU A 170 35.98 -14.55 -15.87
CA LEU A 170 35.21 -14.84 -14.66
C LEU A 170 35.74 -16.09 -13.96
N GLU A 171 35.90 -16.00 -12.64
CA GLU A 171 36.24 -17.17 -11.83
C GLU A 171 35.07 -18.18 -11.83
N PRO A 172 35.30 -19.45 -12.21
CA PRO A 172 34.24 -20.46 -12.20
C PRO A 172 33.69 -20.69 -10.79
N ILE A 173 32.37 -20.79 -10.67
CA ILE A 173 31.68 -21.17 -9.44
C ILE A 173 30.92 -22.47 -9.70
N GLU A 174 31.14 -23.48 -8.85
CA GLU A 174 30.46 -24.76 -8.99
C GLU A 174 28.93 -24.59 -8.95
N GLY A 175 28.24 -25.18 -9.93
CA GLY A 175 26.79 -25.11 -10.03
C GLY A 175 26.21 -23.83 -10.65
N LEU A 176 27.05 -22.88 -11.09
CA LEU A 176 26.61 -21.63 -11.70
C LEU A 176 27.25 -21.41 -13.08
N ASP A 177 26.43 -21.30 -14.12
CA ASP A 177 26.90 -21.02 -15.48
C ASP A 177 27.05 -19.52 -15.71
N LEU A 178 28.30 -19.05 -15.65
CA LEU A 178 28.68 -17.66 -15.87
C LEU A 178 29.12 -17.37 -17.31
N THR A 179 28.92 -18.30 -18.26
CA THR A 179 29.30 -18.10 -19.65
C THR A 179 28.55 -16.90 -20.24
N TYR A 180 29.26 -16.00 -20.91
CA TYR A 180 28.63 -14.90 -21.65
C TYR A 180 27.89 -15.44 -22.88
N ASP A 181 26.65 -14.99 -23.06
CA ASP A 181 25.79 -15.37 -24.18
C ASP A 181 25.10 -14.11 -24.72
N GLU A 182 25.61 -13.60 -25.84
CA GLU A 182 25.12 -12.36 -26.46
C GLU A 182 23.69 -12.44 -26.99
N THR A 183 23.10 -13.64 -27.05
CA THR A 183 21.72 -13.86 -27.53
C THR A 183 20.67 -13.66 -26.44
N LEU A 184 21.08 -13.55 -25.18
CA LEU A 184 20.19 -13.34 -24.04
C LEU A 184 20.05 -11.86 -23.71
N THR A 185 18.87 -11.45 -23.26
CA THR A 185 18.67 -10.15 -22.62
C THR A 185 19.60 -10.00 -21.42
N HIS A 186 20.26 -8.85 -21.32
CA HIS A 186 21.10 -8.47 -20.18
C HIS A 186 20.49 -7.28 -19.44
N ARG A 187 20.75 -7.20 -18.14
CA ARG A 187 20.40 -6.05 -17.30
C ARG A 187 21.65 -5.45 -16.70
N VAL A 188 21.85 -4.15 -16.89
CA VAL A 188 22.70 -3.33 -16.03
C VAL A 188 21.85 -2.65 -14.97
N THR A 189 22.36 -2.56 -13.75
CA THR A 189 21.76 -1.74 -12.67
C THR A 189 22.78 -0.73 -12.18
N MET A 190 22.30 0.40 -11.66
CA MET A 190 23.11 1.42 -11.01
C MET A 190 22.48 1.81 -9.68
N GLU A 191 23.30 1.88 -8.63
CA GLU A 191 23.02 2.62 -7.39
C GLU A 191 23.95 3.83 -7.31
N LEU A 192 23.40 5.02 -7.11
CA LEU A 192 24.15 6.27 -6.96
C LEU A 192 23.56 7.07 -5.81
N ARG A 193 24.39 7.57 -4.90
CA ARG A 193 23.99 8.54 -3.88
C ARG A 193 25.11 9.53 -3.63
N ALA A 194 24.72 10.80 -3.48
CA ALA A 194 25.60 11.86 -3.06
C ALA A 194 25.11 12.52 -1.76
N ASP A 195 26.07 13.01 -0.97
CA ASP A 195 25.87 13.78 0.25
C ASP A 195 25.07 13.05 1.33
N GLN A 196 24.93 11.72 1.26
CA GLN A 196 24.00 10.93 2.09
C GLN A 196 22.55 11.45 2.03
N ASN A 197 22.17 12.07 0.91
CA ASN A 197 20.87 12.67 0.72
C ASN A 197 19.98 11.76 -0.13
N THR A 198 18.82 11.40 0.38
CA THR A 198 17.80 10.58 -0.28
C THR A 198 17.22 11.24 -1.53
N ASN A 199 17.17 12.58 -1.61
CA ASN A 199 16.81 13.29 -2.85
C ASN A 199 17.86 13.15 -3.96
N LYS A 200 19.09 12.78 -3.60
CA LYS A 200 20.19 12.50 -4.53
C LYS A 200 20.47 11.00 -4.63
N LEU A 201 19.56 10.16 -4.14
CA LEU A 201 19.62 8.71 -4.29
C LEU A 201 18.96 8.33 -5.61
N VAL A 202 19.68 7.55 -6.41
CA VAL A 202 19.22 7.03 -7.69
C VAL A 202 19.41 5.52 -7.69
N ASN A 203 18.34 4.81 -8.04
CA ASN A 203 18.41 3.44 -8.51
C ASN A 203 17.82 3.43 -9.92
N THR A 204 18.58 2.90 -10.87
CA THR A 204 18.13 2.78 -12.26
C THR A 204 18.67 1.49 -12.85
N HIS A 205 18.06 1.06 -13.95
CA HIS A 205 18.45 -0.13 -14.67
C HIS A 205 18.29 0.09 -16.18
N PHE A 206 18.91 -0.81 -16.95
CA PHE A 206 18.81 -0.84 -18.40
C PHE A 206 18.87 -2.28 -18.87
N ASP A 207 17.80 -2.71 -19.55
CA ASP A 207 17.70 -4.03 -20.14
C ASP A 207 17.98 -3.95 -21.62
N PHE A 208 18.95 -4.72 -22.11
CA PHE A 208 19.52 -4.53 -23.43
C PHE A 208 19.89 -5.84 -24.12
N ALA A 209 19.93 -5.78 -25.44
CA ALA A 209 20.47 -6.84 -26.28
C ALA A 209 21.97 -6.59 -26.46
N PRO A 210 22.86 -7.50 -26.04
CA PRO A 210 24.30 -7.25 -26.12
C PRO A 210 24.84 -7.01 -27.53
N THR A 211 24.18 -7.57 -28.55
CA THR A 211 24.58 -7.42 -29.96
C THR A 211 24.36 -6.02 -30.53
N THR A 212 23.40 -5.26 -29.99
CA THR A 212 23.12 -3.87 -30.42
C THR A 212 23.53 -2.85 -29.37
N GLY A 213 23.60 -3.25 -28.10
CA GLY A 213 23.79 -2.35 -26.96
C GLY A 213 22.56 -1.50 -26.63
N GLU A 214 21.46 -1.71 -27.35
CA GLU A 214 20.22 -0.94 -27.24
C GLU A 214 19.19 -1.64 -26.35
N ALA A 215 18.22 -0.86 -25.86
CA ALA A 215 17.16 -1.36 -25.01
C ALA A 215 16.34 -2.46 -25.72
N VAL A 216 16.00 -3.51 -24.98
CA VAL A 216 14.99 -4.50 -25.42
C VAL A 216 13.58 -3.99 -25.11
N SER A 217 12.56 -4.64 -25.67
CA SER A 217 11.18 -4.36 -25.24
C SER A 217 10.93 -4.90 -23.82
N GLU A 218 9.92 -4.36 -23.13
CA GLU A 218 9.58 -4.82 -21.78
C GLU A 218 9.19 -6.31 -21.74
N GLU A 219 8.59 -6.82 -22.83
CA GLU A 219 8.21 -8.23 -22.97
C GLU A 219 9.41 -9.19 -23.08
N GLU A 220 10.57 -8.67 -23.49
CA GLU A 220 11.82 -9.44 -23.59
C GLU A 220 12.63 -9.39 -22.27
N SER A 221 12.12 -8.67 -21.26
CA SER A 221 12.72 -8.55 -19.94
C SER A 221 11.94 -9.32 -18.86
N ARG A 222 12.28 -9.09 -17.60
CA ARG A 222 11.68 -9.66 -16.40
C ARG A 222 11.57 -8.62 -15.29
N ILE A 223 10.34 -8.31 -14.89
CA ILE A 223 10.03 -7.31 -13.85
C ILE A 223 9.08 -7.91 -12.80
N VAL A 224 8.01 -8.58 -13.23
CA VAL A 224 6.98 -9.29 -12.44
C VAL A 224 6.08 -8.38 -11.59
N ASN A 225 6.64 -7.38 -10.91
CA ASN A 225 5.91 -6.48 -10.01
C ASN A 225 6.37 -5.03 -10.21
N SER A 226 5.46 -4.08 -10.01
CA SER A 226 5.76 -2.65 -10.00
C SER A 226 5.92 -2.17 -8.56
N LEU A 227 6.96 -1.39 -8.25
CA LEU A 227 7.15 -0.82 -6.90
C LEU A 227 5.92 -0.02 -6.43
N GLU A 228 5.39 0.87 -7.29
CA GLU A 228 4.26 1.73 -6.97
C GLU A 228 3.00 0.94 -6.63
N GLN A 229 2.55 0.10 -7.59
CA GLN A 229 1.29 -0.64 -7.47
C GLN A 229 1.36 -1.84 -6.50
N SER A 230 2.52 -2.50 -6.38
CA SER A 230 2.66 -3.72 -5.59
C SER A 230 3.12 -3.47 -4.15
N CYS A 231 3.86 -2.38 -3.88
CA CYS A 231 4.53 -2.18 -2.60
C CYS A 231 4.12 -0.86 -1.93
N LEU A 232 4.16 0.26 -2.66
CA LEU A 232 3.90 1.60 -2.11
C LEU A 232 2.41 1.90 -1.88
N ARG A 233 1.53 0.94 -2.16
CA ARG A 233 0.14 0.93 -1.64
C ARG A 233 0.08 0.70 -0.12
N CYS A 234 1.10 0.04 0.45
CA CYS A 234 1.21 -0.23 1.89
C CYS A 234 2.40 0.48 2.53
N HIS A 235 3.54 0.47 1.85
CA HIS A 235 4.79 1.03 2.36
C HIS A 235 4.88 2.53 2.11
N SER A 236 5.51 3.24 3.04
CA SER A 236 5.80 4.66 2.88
C SER A 236 6.86 4.91 1.80
N ASP A 237 6.60 5.91 0.96
CA ASP A 237 7.52 6.51 0.00
C ASP A 237 8.17 7.81 0.52
N ASP A 238 7.85 8.23 1.77
CA ASP A 238 8.57 9.32 2.44
C ASP A 238 10.00 8.89 2.84
N TYR A 239 10.92 9.09 1.92
CA TYR A 239 12.33 8.73 2.10
C TYR A 239 13.15 9.80 2.81
N ASP A 240 12.65 11.01 2.99
CA ASP A 240 13.42 12.10 3.59
C ASP A 240 13.18 12.19 5.08
N HIS A 241 11.99 11.79 5.56
CA HIS A 241 11.68 11.98 6.97
C HIS A 241 12.41 10.97 7.88
N ALA A 242 13.14 11.49 8.88
CA ALA A 242 13.94 10.71 9.83
C ALA A 242 13.19 9.61 10.64
N TRP A 243 11.86 9.69 10.80
CA TRP A 243 11.07 8.70 11.57
C TRP A 243 10.19 7.81 10.67
N ALA A 244 10.09 8.11 9.37
CA ALA A 244 9.33 7.27 8.44
C ALA A 244 9.97 5.89 8.26
N PRO A 245 9.17 4.80 8.33
CA PRO A 245 9.64 3.50 7.88
C PRO A 245 9.88 3.57 6.37
N LYS A 246 11.14 3.56 5.96
CA LYS A 246 11.51 3.67 4.54
C LYS A 246 11.59 2.28 3.92
N LEU A 247 10.98 2.08 2.77
CA LEU A 247 11.31 0.94 1.90
C LEU A 247 12.60 1.24 1.11
N ILE A 248 13.66 1.60 1.85
CA ILE A 248 15.02 1.74 1.31
C ILE A 248 15.94 0.87 2.17
N LEU A 249 16.60 -0.07 1.53
CA LEU A 249 17.35 -1.15 2.16
C LEU A 249 18.85 -0.89 2.05
N HIS A 250 19.60 -1.68 2.83
CA HIS A 250 21.07 -1.75 2.76
C HIS A 250 21.79 -0.41 3.03
N GLY A 251 21.33 0.34 4.04
CA GLY A 251 21.93 1.62 4.45
C GLY A 251 21.44 2.81 3.64
N ASP A 252 20.14 2.82 3.31
CA ASP A 252 19.44 3.85 2.53
C ASP A 252 19.96 3.99 1.09
N LYS A 253 20.19 2.85 0.42
CA LYS A 253 20.78 2.81 -0.93
C LYS A 253 19.95 2.11 -2.01
N ARG A 254 19.03 1.22 -1.61
CA ARG A 254 18.34 0.32 -2.54
C ARG A 254 16.83 0.33 -2.33
N PHE A 255 16.07 0.71 -3.34
CA PHE A 255 14.61 0.78 -3.31
C PHE A 255 13.96 0.24 -4.59
N ALA A 256 14.62 0.34 -5.76
CA ALA A 256 14.06 -0.15 -7.02
C ALA A 256 14.11 -1.68 -7.09
N LEU A 257 13.01 -2.29 -7.56
CA LEU A 257 12.86 -3.75 -7.61
C LEU A 257 13.87 -4.38 -8.56
N GLU A 258 14.19 -3.70 -9.66
CA GLU A 258 15.10 -4.19 -10.70
C GLU A 258 16.54 -4.29 -10.19
N ASN A 259 16.94 -3.37 -9.30
CA ASN A 259 18.20 -3.44 -8.56
C ASN A 259 18.20 -4.62 -7.57
N CYS A 260 17.09 -4.84 -6.85
CA CYS A 260 16.96 -5.97 -5.94
C CYS A 260 17.12 -7.31 -6.69
N GLN A 261 16.50 -7.45 -7.86
CA GLN A 261 16.47 -8.68 -8.67
C GLN A 261 17.84 -9.14 -9.18
N VAL A 262 18.83 -8.24 -9.30
CA VAL A 262 20.20 -8.58 -9.72
C VAL A 262 21.02 -9.22 -8.59
N CYS A 263 20.67 -8.99 -7.32
CA CYS A 263 21.34 -9.60 -6.16
C CYS A 263 20.50 -10.72 -5.51
N HIS A 264 19.19 -10.53 -5.40
CA HIS A 264 18.26 -11.47 -4.80
C HIS A 264 17.83 -12.56 -5.79
N THR A 265 18.82 -13.33 -6.26
CA THR A 265 18.66 -14.37 -7.29
C THR A 265 18.28 -15.72 -6.69
N SER A 266 17.72 -16.61 -7.52
CA SER A 266 17.26 -17.95 -7.13
C SER A 266 18.31 -18.89 -6.53
N TYR A 267 19.59 -18.58 -6.68
CA TYR A 267 20.70 -19.37 -6.13
C TYR A 267 21.40 -18.69 -4.95
N SER A 268 21.00 -17.46 -4.61
CA SER A 268 21.61 -16.72 -3.52
C SER A 268 21.00 -17.09 -2.17
N ALA A 269 21.84 -17.22 -1.14
CA ALA A 269 21.39 -17.52 0.22
C ALA A 269 22.27 -16.89 1.29
N ASP A 270 21.71 -16.73 2.49
CA ASP A 270 22.44 -16.37 3.71
C ASP A 270 23.22 -17.59 4.23
N PRO A 271 24.55 -17.51 4.37
CA PRO A 271 25.36 -18.62 4.86
C PRO A 271 25.16 -18.91 6.34
N GLU A 272 24.82 -17.93 7.18
CA GLU A 272 24.62 -18.14 8.63
C GLU A 272 23.33 -18.90 8.93
N THR A 273 22.26 -18.65 8.17
CA THR A 273 20.95 -19.27 8.42
C THR A 273 20.56 -20.34 7.41
N GLY A 274 21.24 -20.39 6.27
CA GLY A 274 20.84 -21.20 5.12
C GLY A 274 19.56 -20.72 4.42
N SER A 275 19.02 -19.56 4.81
CA SER A 275 17.80 -18.97 4.22
C SER A 275 18.08 -18.50 2.78
N PRO A 276 17.27 -18.91 1.79
CA PRO A 276 17.34 -18.36 0.44
C PRO A 276 17.04 -16.87 0.48
N ILE A 277 17.84 -16.09 -0.23
CA ILE A 277 17.61 -14.65 -0.44
C ILE A 277 17.11 -14.37 -1.86
N ASP A 278 16.58 -15.37 -2.54
CA ASP A 278 15.76 -15.20 -3.74
C ASP A 278 14.63 -14.20 -3.47
N PHE A 279 14.40 -13.27 -4.41
CA PHE A 279 13.49 -12.15 -4.19
C PHE A 279 12.05 -12.61 -3.88
N ALA A 280 11.54 -13.61 -4.61
CA ALA A 280 10.21 -14.16 -4.37
C ALA A 280 10.15 -14.90 -3.03
N TYR A 281 11.13 -15.76 -2.74
CA TYR A 281 11.19 -16.50 -1.46
C TYR A 281 11.22 -15.55 -0.26
N MET A 282 12.11 -14.56 -0.29
CA MET A 282 12.30 -13.59 0.78
C MET A 282 11.05 -12.76 0.98
N ALA A 283 10.49 -12.16 -0.07
CA ALA A 283 9.29 -11.34 0.03
C ALA A 283 8.10 -12.16 0.60
N HIS A 284 7.86 -13.37 0.09
CA HIS A 284 6.78 -14.22 0.61
C HIS A 284 7.00 -14.59 2.08
N LYS A 285 8.22 -15.00 2.48
CA LYS A 285 8.49 -15.42 3.86
C LYS A 285 8.43 -14.27 4.86
N ILE A 286 8.85 -13.06 4.48
CA ILE A 286 8.70 -11.85 5.32
C ILE A 286 7.22 -11.59 5.59
N HIS A 287 6.38 -11.54 4.56
CA HIS A 287 4.94 -11.25 4.72
C HIS A 287 4.13 -12.42 5.29
N LYS A 288 4.65 -13.66 5.20
CA LYS A 288 4.11 -14.83 5.92
C LYS A 288 4.53 -14.89 7.39
N SER A 289 5.41 -13.99 7.83
CA SER A 289 5.93 -13.93 9.20
C SER A 289 6.72 -15.19 9.58
N ASP A 290 7.59 -15.64 8.69
CA ASP A 290 8.32 -16.92 8.82
C ASP A 290 9.73 -16.81 8.21
N TYR A 291 10.42 -15.69 8.46
CA TYR A 291 11.74 -15.42 7.89
C TYR A 291 12.72 -14.90 8.95
N LEU A 292 13.94 -15.43 8.90
CA LEU A 292 15.06 -14.96 9.71
C LEU A 292 16.32 -15.02 8.86
N ILE A 293 17.11 -13.94 8.94
CA ILE A 293 18.37 -13.80 8.23
C ILE A 293 19.42 -13.13 9.12
N ALA A 294 20.68 -13.55 9.03
CA ALA A 294 21.81 -12.79 9.55
C ALA A 294 22.28 -11.81 8.48
N GLY A 295 22.18 -10.53 8.79
CA GLY A 295 22.55 -9.43 7.90
C GLY A 295 23.98 -8.94 8.12
N TYR A 296 24.22 -7.71 7.66
CA TYR A 296 25.53 -7.07 7.75
C TYR A 296 26.08 -7.05 9.19
N LYS A 297 27.30 -7.55 9.38
CA LYS A 297 28.00 -7.64 10.68
C LYS A 297 27.24 -8.47 11.74
N GLY A 298 26.61 -9.57 11.32
CA GLY A 298 25.87 -10.48 12.21
C GLY A 298 24.57 -9.89 12.78
N SER A 299 24.05 -8.80 12.21
CA SER A 299 22.77 -8.23 12.62
C SER A 299 21.63 -9.19 12.30
N VAL A 300 20.98 -9.75 13.32
CA VAL A 300 19.85 -10.68 13.12
C VAL A 300 18.58 -9.90 12.79
N HIS A 301 17.97 -10.23 11.65
CA HIS A 301 16.67 -9.70 11.24
C HIS A 301 15.62 -10.82 11.32
N ASP A 302 14.75 -10.74 12.32
CA ASP A 302 13.67 -11.69 12.58
C ASP A 302 12.32 -11.09 12.18
N TYR A 303 11.68 -11.68 11.18
CA TYR A 303 10.39 -11.25 10.63
C TYR A 303 9.22 -12.11 11.14
N SER A 304 9.44 -12.99 12.14
CA SER A 304 8.40 -13.89 12.68
C SER A 304 7.18 -13.18 13.27
N LYS A 305 7.30 -11.88 13.57
CA LYS A 305 6.24 -11.04 14.15
C LYS A 305 5.61 -10.05 13.17
N VAL A 306 5.90 -10.15 11.88
CA VAL A 306 5.21 -9.33 10.86
C VAL A 306 3.70 -9.56 10.96
N THR A 307 2.92 -8.49 10.88
CA THR A 307 1.45 -8.56 10.88
C THR A 307 0.92 -8.13 9.52
N PHE A 308 0.94 -9.05 8.54
CA PHE A 308 0.50 -8.77 7.18
C PHE A 308 -1.00 -8.38 7.17
N PRO A 309 -1.35 -7.19 6.64
CA PRO A 309 -2.70 -6.64 6.78
C PRO A 309 -3.74 -7.25 5.81
N ALA A 310 -3.31 -7.84 4.70
CA ALA A 310 -4.15 -8.43 3.66
C ALA A 310 -4.26 -9.97 3.78
N ASP A 311 -4.95 -10.61 2.83
CA ASP A 311 -4.92 -12.05 2.70
C ASP A 311 -3.66 -12.58 2.01
N LEU A 312 -2.91 -13.45 2.70
CA LEU A 312 -1.70 -14.07 2.15
C LEU A 312 -2.00 -14.95 0.93
N TYR A 313 -3.25 -15.42 0.81
CA TYR A 313 -3.71 -16.20 -0.34
C TYR A 313 -4.25 -15.33 -1.49
N ASP A 314 -4.53 -14.04 -1.24
CA ASP A 314 -4.90 -13.11 -2.30
C ASP A 314 -3.64 -12.52 -2.91
N CYS A 315 -3.05 -13.22 -3.89
CA CYS A 315 -1.77 -12.80 -4.46
C CYS A 315 -1.88 -11.43 -5.17
N GLN A 316 -3.10 -11.01 -5.51
CA GLN A 316 -3.48 -9.67 -5.95
C GLN A 316 -3.16 -8.57 -4.94
N ALA A 317 -2.75 -8.88 -3.70
CA ALA A 317 -2.18 -7.88 -2.81
C ALA A 317 -0.86 -7.31 -3.35
N CYS A 318 -0.06 -8.13 -4.06
CA CYS A 318 1.21 -7.72 -4.66
C CYS A 318 1.18 -7.84 -6.20
N HIS A 319 0.69 -8.95 -6.74
CA HIS A 319 0.59 -9.21 -8.17
C HIS A 319 -0.66 -8.56 -8.75
N GLN A 320 -0.56 -7.24 -8.95
CA GLN A 320 -1.64 -6.42 -9.52
C GLN A 320 -1.84 -6.74 -11.00
N ASP A 321 -3.10 -6.71 -11.42
CA ASP A 321 -3.51 -6.79 -12.83
C ASP A 321 -4.18 -5.47 -13.21
N THR A 322 -3.34 -4.49 -13.56
CA THR A 322 -3.73 -3.11 -13.89
C THR A 322 -3.06 -2.71 -15.20
N GLU A 323 -3.53 -1.64 -15.84
CA GLU A 323 -2.88 -1.09 -17.04
C GLU A 323 -1.42 -0.66 -16.79
N GLN A 324 -1.04 -0.43 -15.53
CA GLN A 324 0.32 -0.06 -15.11
C GLN A 324 1.17 -1.27 -14.67
N SER A 325 0.62 -2.48 -14.72
CA SER A 325 1.35 -3.69 -14.37
C SER A 325 2.36 -4.05 -15.46
N PRO A 326 3.53 -4.62 -15.09
CA PRO A 326 4.49 -5.10 -16.08
C PRO A 326 3.86 -6.15 -17.03
N PRO A 327 4.28 -6.23 -18.30
CA PRO A 327 3.76 -7.22 -19.25
C PRO A 327 3.91 -8.68 -18.78
N ASP A 328 4.88 -8.93 -17.90
CA ASP A 328 5.18 -10.23 -17.34
C ASP A 328 4.58 -10.46 -15.92
N THR A 329 3.59 -9.65 -15.50
CA THR A 329 2.93 -9.77 -14.18
C THR A 329 2.39 -11.18 -13.93
N ASP A 330 1.91 -11.86 -14.98
CA ASP A 330 1.38 -13.22 -14.93
C ASP A 330 2.42 -14.30 -14.59
N ASN A 331 3.71 -13.94 -14.49
CA ASN A 331 4.77 -14.86 -14.12
C ASN A 331 4.56 -15.57 -12.77
N PHE A 332 3.80 -15.00 -11.84
CA PHE A 332 3.47 -15.67 -10.58
C PHE A 332 2.61 -16.94 -10.77
N LYS A 333 1.89 -17.06 -11.90
CA LYS A 333 1.05 -18.22 -12.24
C LYS A 333 1.86 -19.49 -12.54
N HIS A 334 3.18 -19.36 -12.71
CA HIS A 334 4.05 -20.43 -13.13
C HIS A 334 4.98 -20.92 -12.02
N HIS A 335 5.04 -22.23 -11.82
CA HIS A 335 5.77 -22.84 -10.71
C HIS A 335 7.28 -22.54 -10.73
N THR A 336 7.79 -22.15 -9.56
CA THR A 336 9.22 -22.23 -9.22
C THR A 336 9.34 -22.84 -7.83
N ALA A 337 10.39 -23.65 -7.60
CA ALA A 337 10.50 -24.37 -6.33
C ALA A 337 10.55 -23.40 -5.14
N LEU A 338 11.37 -22.35 -5.20
CA LEU A 338 11.49 -21.38 -4.11
C LEU A 338 10.19 -20.57 -3.89
N ALA A 339 9.53 -20.07 -4.94
CA ALA A 339 8.29 -19.30 -4.74
C ALA A 339 7.14 -20.15 -4.17
N CYS A 340 7.03 -21.42 -4.56
CA CYS A 340 6.03 -22.33 -3.98
C CYS A 340 6.44 -22.77 -2.56
N GLY A 341 7.74 -23.05 -2.36
CA GLY A 341 8.32 -23.51 -1.11
C GLY A 341 8.24 -22.49 0.01
N SER A 342 8.31 -21.19 -0.30
CA SER A 342 8.16 -20.11 0.68
C SER A 342 6.83 -20.21 1.46
N CYS A 343 5.77 -20.74 0.83
CA CYS A 343 4.49 -20.92 1.48
C CYS A 343 4.24 -22.37 1.92
N HIS A 344 4.58 -23.35 1.07
CA HIS A 344 4.10 -24.72 1.23
C HIS A 344 5.14 -25.74 1.76
N SER A 345 6.40 -25.35 1.96
CA SER A 345 7.44 -26.22 2.51
C SER A 345 8.18 -25.56 3.69
N GLY A 346 8.65 -26.38 4.62
CA GLY A 346 9.58 -25.96 5.67
C GLY A 346 11.05 -26.02 5.24
N SER A 347 11.33 -26.57 4.06
CA SER A 347 12.67 -26.69 3.50
C SER A 347 13.10 -25.41 2.78
N THR A 348 14.41 -25.18 2.75
CA THR A 348 15.07 -24.15 1.93
C THR A 348 15.74 -24.74 0.68
N ASP A 349 15.81 -26.06 0.57
CA ASP A 349 16.40 -26.75 -0.58
C ASP A 349 15.37 -26.96 -1.70
N PRO A 350 15.57 -26.40 -2.91
CA PRO A 350 14.67 -26.59 -4.05
C PRO A 350 14.36 -28.04 -4.39
N ALA A 351 15.31 -28.96 -4.23
CA ALA A 351 15.08 -30.37 -4.54
C ALA A 351 14.13 -31.02 -3.54
N GLN A 352 14.35 -30.79 -2.24
CA GLN A 352 13.43 -31.23 -1.19
C GLN A 352 12.05 -30.57 -1.33
N ILE A 353 11.98 -29.26 -1.60
CA ILE A 353 10.70 -28.55 -1.81
C ILE A 353 9.88 -29.23 -2.91
N LYS A 354 10.52 -29.57 -4.04
CA LYS A 354 9.87 -30.30 -5.13
C LYS A 354 9.28 -31.64 -4.65
N SER A 355 10.03 -32.39 -3.83
CA SER A 355 9.55 -33.64 -3.24
C SER A 355 8.33 -33.41 -2.36
N ASP A 356 8.40 -32.44 -1.44
CA ASP A 356 7.31 -32.10 -0.52
C ASP A 356 6.02 -31.73 -1.28
N MET A 357 6.14 -30.95 -2.36
CA MET A 357 5.00 -30.53 -3.17
C MET A 357 4.34 -31.71 -3.88
N HIS A 358 5.16 -32.61 -4.44
CA HIS A 358 4.67 -33.79 -5.12
C HIS A 358 3.99 -34.76 -4.15
N GLU A 359 4.61 -35.05 -3.01
CA GLU A 359 4.05 -35.93 -1.98
C GLU A 359 2.69 -35.40 -1.49
N LYS A 360 2.58 -34.08 -1.31
CA LYS A 360 1.37 -33.47 -0.77
C LYS A 360 0.22 -33.37 -1.78
N TYR A 361 0.49 -33.05 -3.05
CA TYR A 361 -0.57 -32.63 -3.98
C TYR A 361 -0.78 -33.54 -5.19
N MET A 362 0.16 -34.42 -5.55
CA MET A 362 0.03 -35.25 -6.78
C MET A 362 -1.22 -36.16 -6.79
N GLY A 363 -1.71 -36.58 -5.62
CA GLY A 363 -2.89 -37.44 -5.52
C GLY A 363 -4.23 -36.70 -5.51
N ALA A 364 -4.23 -35.38 -5.35
CA ALA A 364 -5.43 -34.57 -5.14
C ALA A 364 -5.65 -33.49 -6.21
N THR A 365 -4.67 -33.25 -7.08
CA THR A 365 -4.69 -32.12 -8.00
C THR A 365 -4.07 -32.49 -9.34
N ASP A 366 -4.65 -31.97 -10.42
CA ASP A 366 -4.14 -32.17 -11.77
C ASP A 366 -2.78 -31.49 -11.97
N CYS A 367 -1.97 -32.07 -12.86
CA CYS A 367 -0.64 -31.54 -13.15
C CYS A 367 -0.67 -30.08 -13.64
N SER A 368 -1.69 -29.72 -14.42
CA SER A 368 -1.85 -28.39 -15.04
C SER A 368 -2.11 -27.27 -14.03
N THR A 369 -2.54 -27.60 -12.80
CA THR A 369 -2.69 -26.62 -11.71
C THR A 369 -1.34 -26.05 -11.27
N CYS A 370 -0.24 -26.79 -11.48
CA CYS A 370 1.11 -26.32 -11.13
C CYS A 370 1.98 -26.11 -12.38
N HIS A 371 1.89 -27.04 -13.33
CA HIS A 371 2.67 -27.05 -14.57
C HIS A 371 1.82 -26.51 -15.72
N ALA A 372 1.77 -25.19 -15.81
CA ALA A 372 1.03 -24.47 -16.84
C ALA A 372 1.91 -24.02 -18.00
N ASP A 373 1.39 -24.10 -19.21
CA ASP A 373 1.97 -23.44 -20.39
C ASP A 373 1.74 -21.93 -20.31
N GLN A 374 2.54 -21.15 -21.03
CA GLN A 374 2.43 -19.68 -21.03
C GLN A 374 1.03 -19.24 -21.46
N GLY A 375 0.45 -18.27 -20.74
CA GLY A 375 -0.91 -17.79 -20.98
C GLY A 375 -2.02 -18.70 -20.45
N THR A 376 -1.68 -19.81 -19.77
CA THR A 376 -2.67 -20.64 -19.07
C THR A 376 -2.70 -20.33 -17.57
N PRO A 377 -3.81 -20.58 -16.86
CA PRO A 377 -4.00 -20.08 -15.50
C PRO A 377 -3.01 -20.63 -14.46
N GLY A 378 -2.54 -21.87 -14.59
CA GLY A 378 -1.58 -22.48 -13.65
C GLY A 378 -1.97 -22.33 -12.19
N ALA A 379 -1.07 -21.71 -11.41
CA ALA A 379 -1.27 -21.43 -9.98
C ALA A 379 -2.41 -20.44 -9.68
N ALA A 380 -3.13 -19.95 -10.70
CA ALA A 380 -4.35 -19.16 -10.54
C ALA A 380 -5.46 -19.85 -9.73
N HIS A 381 -5.33 -21.15 -9.41
CA HIS A 381 -6.21 -21.79 -8.43
C HIS A 381 -6.25 -21.03 -7.08
N HIS A 382 -5.18 -20.32 -6.69
CA HIS A 382 -5.20 -19.45 -5.51
C HIS A 382 -6.22 -18.30 -5.60
N PHE A 383 -6.64 -17.93 -6.81
CA PHE A 383 -7.58 -16.83 -7.07
C PHE A 383 -9.02 -17.28 -7.17
N THR A 384 -9.31 -18.59 -7.18
CA THR A 384 -10.69 -19.05 -7.36
C THR A 384 -11.62 -18.51 -6.27
N ASP A 385 -11.13 -18.44 -5.02
CA ASP A 385 -11.85 -17.80 -3.91
C ASP A 385 -12.09 -16.31 -4.16
N ALA A 386 -11.04 -15.56 -4.51
CA ALA A 386 -11.11 -14.15 -4.83
C ALA A 386 -12.08 -13.84 -5.98
N VAL A 387 -11.99 -14.61 -7.07
CA VAL A 387 -12.83 -14.48 -8.26
C VAL A 387 -14.29 -14.84 -7.93
N ALA A 388 -14.52 -15.91 -7.18
CA ALA A 388 -15.87 -16.30 -6.78
C ALA A 388 -16.53 -15.21 -5.92
N LYS A 389 -15.77 -14.58 -5.01
CA LYS A 389 -16.25 -13.47 -4.19
C LYS A 389 -16.53 -12.21 -5.00
N GLN A 390 -15.68 -11.86 -5.97
CA GLN A 390 -15.92 -10.75 -6.87
C GLN A 390 -17.19 -10.98 -7.71
N ASN A 391 -17.32 -12.16 -8.32
CA ASN A 391 -18.51 -12.51 -9.08
C ASN A 391 -19.79 -12.46 -8.23
N ALA A 392 -19.71 -12.83 -6.95
CA ALA A 392 -20.83 -12.68 -6.02
C ALA A 392 -21.21 -11.21 -5.78
N GLN A 393 -20.22 -10.33 -5.56
CA GLN A 393 -20.43 -8.88 -5.45
C GLN A 393 -21.02 -8.30 -6.74
N ASP A 394 -20.59 -8.78 -7.90
CA ASP A 394 -21.11 -8.31 -9.19
C ASP A 394 -22.55 -8.77 -9.44
N SER A 395 -22.95 -9.90 -8.83
CA SER A 395 -24.25 -10.53 -9.02
C SER A 395 -25.34 -10.02 -8.08
N TYR A 396 -25.00 -9.24 -7.06
CA TYR A 396 -25.94 -8.86 -6.01
C TYR A 396 -25.50 -7.59 -5.29
N SER A 397 -26.44 -6.67 -5.11
CA SER A 397 -26.32 -5.49 -4.28
C SER A 397 -27.67 -5.20 -3.64
N ALA A 398 -27.66 -4.59 -2.46
CA ALA A 398 -28.88 -4.17 -1.77
C ALA A 398 -28.68 -2.77 -1.17
N SER A 399 -29.62 -1.86 -1.41
CA SER A 399 -29.58 -0.50 -0.87
C SER A 399 -30.94 -0.02 -0.38
N LEU A 400 -30.95 0.81 0.65
CA LEU A 400 -32.17 1.43 1.17
C LEU A 400 -32.68 2.50 0.20
N VAL A 401 -33.99 2.56 -0.02
CA VAL A 401 -34.63 3.68 -0.73
C VAL A 401 -35.03 4.74 0.28
N ALA A 402 -34.19 5.76 0.50
CA ALA A 402 -34.37 6.75 1.58
C ALA A 402 -35.79 7.34 1.71
N LYS A 403 -36.40 7.75 0.59
CA LYS A 403 -37.74 8.37 0.56
C LYS A 403 -38.90 7.44 0.94
N SER A 404 -38.66 6.14 1.01
CA SER A 404 -39.68 5.16 1.39
C SER A 404 -39.80 4.99 2.90
N VAL A 405 -38.81 5.49 3.66
CA VAL A 405 -38.76 5.27 5.10
C VAL A 405 -39.87 6.05 5.80
N SER A 406 -40.63 5.36 6.64
CA SER A 406 -41.61 5.98 7.53
C SER A 406 -41.75 5.20 8.82
N TYR A 407 -42.08 5.90 9.92
CA TYR A 407 -42.31 5.27 11.23
C TYR A 407 -43.66 5.65 11.82
N ASP A 408 -44.49 4.64 12.09
CA ASP A 408 -45.75 4.80 12.83
C ASP A 408 -45.47 4.62 14.33
N MET A 409 -45.41 5.73 15.07
CA MET A 409 -45.18 5.70 16.52
C MET A 409 -46.27 4.95 17.30
N ALA A 410 -47.53 5.02 16.84
CA ALA A 410 -48.64 4.41 17.57
C ALA A 410 -48.59 2.88 17.49
N LYS A 411 -48.06 2.35 16.38
CA LYS A 411 -47.88 0.91 16.16
C LYS A 411 -46.45 0.42 16.40
N GLN A 412 -45.50 1.33 16.57
CA GLN A 412 -44.07 1.03 16.59
C GLN A 412 -43.63 0.25 15.33
N GLU A 413 -44.10 0.71 14.17
CA GLU A 413 -43.87 0.06 12.86
C GLU A 413 -42.97 0.92 11.98
N LEU A 414 -41.83 0.35 11.57
CA LEU A 414 -40.95 0.94 10.55
C LEU A 414 -41.30 0.37 9.18
N SER A 415 -41.62 1.23 8.23
CA SER A 415 -41.84 0.88 6.83
C SER A 415 -40.70 1.42 5.96
N PHE A 416 -40.23 0.63 5.01
CA PHE A 416 -39.16 1.01 4.08
C PHE A 416 -39.13 0.07 2.86
N ASP A 417 -38.53 0.55 1.78
CA ASP A 417 -38.20 -0.21 0.60
C ASP A 417 -36.68 -0.38 0.49
N ILE A 418 -36.26 -1.53 -0.03
CA ILE A 418 -34.88 -1.73 -0.49
C ILE A 418 -34.90 -2.01 -1.99
N LYS A 419 -33.84 -1.58 -2.68
CA LYS A 419 -33.54 -1.96 -4.07
C LYS A 419 -32.51 -3.08 -4.04
N VAL A 420 -32.78 -4.20 -4.73
CA VAL A 420 -31.87 -5.34 -4.84
C VAL A 420 -31.66 -5.67 -6.31
N ILE A 421 -30.42 -5.46 -6.78
CA ILE A 421 -30.04 -5.58 -8.20
C ILE A 421 -28.64 -6.18 -8.36
N ASP A 422 -28.33 -6.71 -9.54
CA ASP A 422 -26.95 -6.95 -9.97
C ASP A 422 -26.27 -5.66 -10.49
N THR A 423 -24.98 -5.75 -10.82
CA THR A 423 -24.21 -4.63 -11.41
C THR A 423 -24.72 -4.17 -12.77
N ASN A 424 -25.54 -4.97 -13.46
CA ASN A 424 -26.20 -4.61 -14.73
C ASN A 424 -27.61 -4.03 -14.50
N GLU A 425 -27.92 -3.61 -13.27
CA GLU A 425 -29.21 -3.08 -12.83
C GLU A 425 -30.38 -4.05 -12.98
N LYS A 426 -30.13 -5.35 -13.12
CA LYS A 426 -31.21 -6.36 -13.19
C LYS A 426 -31.68 -6.70 -11.78
N SER A 427 -32.99 -6.77 -11.61
CA SER A 427 -33.61 -7.26 -10.38
C SER A 427 -33.09 -8.66 -10.03
N VAL A 428 -32.73 -8.85 -8.77
CA VAL A 428 -32.40 -10.16 -8.20
C VAL A 428 -33.36 -10.52 -7.07
N THR A 429 -33.27 -11.76 -6.58
CA THR A 429 -34.16 -12.32 -5.56
C THR A 429 -34.07 -11.53 -4.24
N SER A 430 -35.19 -11.41 -3.53
CA SER A 430 -35.21 -10.79 -2.20
C SER A 430 -34.33 -11.54 -1.19
N PRO A 431 -33.78 -10.85 -0.18
CA PRO A 431 -32.89 -11.48 0.80
C PRO A 431 -33.46 -12.74 1.47
N ASP A 432 -34.74 -12.74 1.83
CA ASP A 432 -35.40 -13.86 2.53
C ASP A 432 -35.56 -15.14 1.70
N LEU A 433 -35.53 -15.02 0.37
CA LEU A 433 -35.70 -16.15 -0.56
C LEU A 433 -34.39 -16.56 -1.25
N ASP A 434 -33.33 -15.74 -1.17
CA ASP A 434 -32.05 -16.07 -1.76
C ASP A 434 -31.22 -16.98 -0.83
N ALA A 435 -31.34 -18.29 -1.05
CA ALA A 435 -30.66 -19.31 -0.26
C ALA A 435 -29.11 -19.29 -0.41
N ARG A 436 -28.56 -18.45 -1.29
CA ARG A 436 -27.11 -18.20 -1.35
C ARG A 436 -26.64 -17.27 -0.23
N LEU A 437 -27.55 -16.54 0.41
CA LEU A 437 -27.21 -15.58 1.45
C LEU A 437 -27.15 -16.26 2.82
N SER A 438 -26.04 -16.07 3.52
CA SER A 438 -25.88 -16.48 4.92
C SER A 438 -26.18 -15.34 5.90
N GLN A 439 -26.12 -14.09 5.43
CA GLN A 439 -26.45 -12.91 6.21
C GLN A 439 -26.97 -11.80 5.29
N SER A 440 -27.96 -11.03 5.75
CA SER A 440 -28.30 -9.72 5.16
C SER A 440 -28.89 -8.84 6.26
N ASN A 441 -28.16 -7.80 6.64
CA ASN A 441 -28.52 -6.92 7.75
C ASN A 441 -28.67 -5.49 7.25
N LEU A 442 -29.82 -4.87 7.52
CA LEU A 442 -30.00 -3.43 7.45
C LEU A 442 -29.64 -2.83 8.81
N MET A 443 -28.58 -2.04 8.85
CA MET A 443 -28.15 -1.27 10.01
C MET A 443 -28.64 0.17 9.87
N LEU A 444 -29.22 0.71 10.94
CA LEU A 444 -29.76 2.07 11.02
C LEU A 444 -29.07 2.78 12.20
N GLY A 445 -28.26 3.79 11.93
CA GLY A 445 -27.65 4.67 12.93
C GLY A 445 -28.36 6.02 13.00
N PHE A 446 -28.67 6.49 14.21
CA PHE A 446 -29.50 7.69 14.42
C PHE A 446 -28.68 8.86 14.95
N GLY A 447 -28.82 10.04 14.34
CA GLY A 447 -28.11 11.26 14.76
C GLY A 447 -26.79 11.47 14.02
N ASN A 448 -26.88 11.78 12.73
CA ASN A 448 -25.70 12.03 11.87
C ASN A 448 -24.85 13.21 12.36
N ASN A 449 -25.49 14.22 12.94
CA ASN A 449 -24.82 15.40 13.48
C ASN A 449 -24.06 15.11 14.78
N ASP A 450 -24.48 14.07 15.52
CA ASP A 450 -23.95 13.71 16.83
C ASP A 450 -23.20 12.36 16.79
N ASP A 451 -22.69 11.92 15.63
CA ASP A 451 -21.94 10.65 15.49
C ASP A 451 -22.68 9.39 15.98
N PHE A 452 -23.97 9.30 15.66
CA PHE A 452 -24.82 8.14 15.97
C PHE A 452 -25.10 7.90 17.46
N GLU A 453 -24.96 8.92 18.30
CA GLU A 453 -25.14 8.78 19.75
C GLU A 453 -26.57 8.49 20.20
N LEU A 454 -27.56 8.72 19.33
CA LEU A 454 -28.96 8.34 19.58
C LEU A 454 -29.17 6.82 19.42
N GLY A 455 -28.11 6.09 19.06
CA GLY A 455 -28.05 4.65 19.02
C GLY A 455 -28.26 4.10 17.62
N TYR A 456 -28.42 2.79 17.55
CA TYR A 456 -28.62 2.07 16.31
C TYR A 456 -29.72 1.02 16.43
N LYS A 457 -30.24 0.60 15.28
CA LYS A 457 -31.12 -0.55 15.12
C LYS A 457 -30.62 -1.45 14.02
N LYS A 458 -30.94 -2.74 14.13
CA LYS A 458 -30.60 -3.77 13.17
C LYS A 458 -31.87 -4.50 12.75
N VAL A 459 -32.05 -4.68 11.44
CA VAL A 459 -33.07 -5.52 10.85
C VAL A 459 -32.39 -6.66 10.09
N GLU A 460 -32.67 -7.90 10.49
CA GLU A 460 -32.20 -9.10 9.78
C GLU A 460 -33.12 -9.39 8.59
N LEU A 461 -32.73 -8.95 7.40
CA LEU A 461 -33.56 -9.01 6.19
C LEU A 461 -33.88 -10.46 5.76
N LEU A 462 -33.01 -11.43 6.08
CA LEU A 462 -33.28 -12.86 5.84
C LEU A 462 -34.50 -13.39 6.61
N LYS A 463 -34.90 -12.70 7.68
CA LYS A 463 -36.05 -13.05 8.54
C LYS A 463 -37.28 -12.19 8.26
N GLN A 464 -37.21 -11.30 7.27
CA GLN A 464 -38.31 -10.41 6.91
C GLN A 464 -38.86 -10.78 5.54
N THR A 465 -40.15 -11.08 5.47
CA THR A 465 -40.82 -11.29 4.19
C THR A 465 -41.31 -9.94 3.64
N PRO A 466 -40.98 -9.57 2.40
CA PRO A 466 -41.51 -8.37 1.77
C PRO A 466 -43.03 -8.38 1.74
N THR A 467 -43.64 -7.24 2.05
CA THR A 467 -45.09 -7.00 1.91
C THR A 467 -45.49 -6.80 0.45
N SER A 468 -44.58 -6.30 -0.38
CA SER A 468 -44.75 -6.16 -1.82
C SER A 468 -43.41 -6.25 -2.54
N SER A 469 -43.44 -6.62 -3.82
CA SER A 469 -42.27 -6.64 -4.68
C SER A 469 -42.60 -6.11 -6.07
N ASN A 470 -41.72 -5.29 -6.63
CA ASN A 470 -41.84 -4.76 -7.98
C ASN A 470 -40.44 -4.50 -8.57
N GLU A 471 -40.04 -5.28 -9.58
CA GLU A 471 -38.80 -5.07 -10.36
C GLU A 471 -37.56 -4.73 -9.51
N GLY A 472 -37.28 -5.55 -8.49
CA GLY A 472 -36.10 -5.38 -7.62
C GLY A 472 -36.30 -4.41 -6.47
N LEU A 473 -37.43 -3.69 -6.39
CA LEU A 473 -37.88 -3.04 -5.16
C LEU A 473 -38.68 -4.01 -4.29
N PHE A 474 -38.36 -4.04 -3.00
CA PHE A 474 -39.03 -4.86 -2.00
C PHE A 474 -39.43 -3.99 -0.80
N SER A 475 -40.72 -3.98 -0.47
CA SER A 475 -41.29 -3.19 0.62
C SER A 475 -41.43 -4.00 1.90
N TYR A 476 -41.04 -3.42 3.03
CA TYR A 476 -41.05 -4.06 4.34
C TYR A 476 -41.84 -3.24 5.35
N VAL A 477 -42.43 -3.94 6.31
CA VAL A 477 -43.00 -3.36 7.53
C VAL A 477 -42.49 -4.18 8.71
N VAL A 478 -41.76 -3.55 9.61
CA VAL A 478 -41.16 -4.17 10.80
C VAL A 478 -41.81 -3.60 12.05
N SER A 479 -42.61 -4.43 12.73
CA SER A 479 -43.31 -4.05 13.98
C SER A 479 -42.43 -4.25 15.21
N GLY A 480 -42.76 -3.56 16.30
CA GLY A 480 -42.09 -3.70 17.60
C GLY A 480 -40.72 -3.03 17.67
N MET A 481 -40.43 -2.10 16.76
CA MET A 481 -39.18 -1.34 16.79
C MET A 481 -39.38 -0.08 17.64
N ASP A 482 -38.81 -0.06 18.83
CA ASP A 482 -38.81 1.13 19.69
C ASP A 482 -37.77 2.15 19.21
N LEU A 483 -38.26 3.27 18.66
CA LEU A 483 -37.44 4.38 18.17
C LEU A 483 -37.77 5.63 18.98
N THR A 484 -36.73 6.37 19.36
CA THR A 484 -36.89 7.72 19.92
C THR A 484 -37.43 8.65 18.83
N ALA A 485 -38.57 9.27 19.11
CA ALA A 485 -39.34 10.03 18.14
C ALA A 485 -38.77 11.42 17.87
N ASP A 486 -37.93 11.53 16.84
CA ASP A 486 -37.81 12.72 16.01
C ASP A 486 -37.82 12.27 14.55
N ALA A 487 -38.91 12.56 13.85
CA ALA A 487 -39.10 12.06 12.50
C ALA A 487 -38.18 12.73 11.47
N THR A 488 -37.65 13.92 11.80
CA THR A 488 -36.78 14.72 10.93
C THR A 488 -35.30 14.51 11.21
N LEU A 489 -34.98 13.69 12.22
CA LEU A 489 -33.62 13.43 12.64
C LEU A 489 -32.79 12.82 11.50
N PRO A 490 -31.72 13.51 11.05
CA PRO A 490 -30.82 12.94 10.06
C PRO A 490 -30.16 11.66 10.58
N SER A 491 -30.33 10.59 9.83
CA SER A 491 -29.87 9.24 10.18
C SER A 491 -29.17 8.60 8.98
N THR A 492 -28.53 7.45 9.19
CA THR A 492 -27.80 6.74 8.14
C THR A 492 -28.11 5.26 8.18
N ALA A 493 -28.36 4.69 7.02
CA ALA A 493 -28.57 3.28 6.82
C ALA A 493 -27.45 2.67 5.98
N VAL A 494 -27.20 1.38 6.19
CA VAL A 494 -26.31 0.58 5.36
C VAL A 494 -26.79 -0.86 5.38
N ILE A 495 -26.67 -1.54 4.24
CA ILE A 495 -26.98 -2.98 4.15
C ILE A 495 -25.67 -3.73 3.96
N THR A 496 -25.42 -4.74 4.80
CA THR A 496 -24.28 -5.64 4.65
C THR A 496 -24.78 -7.08 4.49
N THR A 497 -24.38 -7.68 3.37
CA THR A 497 -24.81 -9.00 2.94
C THR A 497 -23.63 -9.94 2.86
N LYS A 498 -23.82 -11.21 3.24
CA LYS A 498 -22.85 -12.29 3.04
C LYS A 498 -23.44 -13.36 2.14
N MET A 499 -22.76 -13.68 1.05
CA MET A 499 -23.15 -14.69 0.07
C MET A 499 -22.15 -15.85 0.07
N CYS A 500 -22.63 -17.08 0.22
CA CYS A 500 -21.79 -18.27 0.08
C CYS A 500 -21.35 -18.42 -1.38
N VAL A 501 -20.09 -18.77 -1.60
CA VAL A 501 -19.50 -18.89 -2.94
C VAL A 501 -18.77 -20.20 -3.07
N ASP A 502 -18.70 -20.73 -4.28
CA ASP A 502 -18.04 -21.99 -4.58
C ASP A 502 -16.84 -21.76 -5.49
N ARG A 503 -15.71 -22.38 -5.14
CA ARG A 503 -14.40 -22.14 -5.80
C ARG A 503 -14.22 -22.97 -7.07
N ASP A 504 -15.05 -23.98 -7.29
CA ASP A 504 -15.03 -24.74 -8.54
C ASP A 504 -15.86 -24.02 -9.63
N THR A 505 -17.03 -23.53 -9.25
CA THR A 505 -17.97 -22.84 -10.15
C THR A 505 -17.70 -21.34 -10.28
N LEU A 506 -16.93 -20.76 -9.36
CA LEU A 506 -16.58 -19.34 -9.28
C LEU A 506 -17.81 -18.42 -9.13
N GLN A 507 -18.87 -18.89 -8.48
CA GLN A 507 -20.14 -18.17 -8.38
C GLN A 507 -20.75 -18.28 -6.98
N GLY A 508 -21.75 -17.44 -6.71
CA GLY A 508 -22.61 -17.59 -5.53
C GLY A 508 -23.38 -18.91 -5.58
N VAL A 509 -23.33 -19.68 -4.49
CA VAL A 509 -23.96 -21.00 -4.35
C VAL A 509 -24.89 -21.03 -3.13
N VAL A 510 -25.87 -21.94 -3.13
CA VAL A 510 -26.69 -22.17 -1.93
C VAL A 510 -25.77 -22.59 -0.79
N CYS A 511 -25.89 -21.92 0.35
CA CYS A 511 -25.00 -22.18 1.48
C CYS A 511 -25.07 -23.66 1.93
N GLY A 512 -23.91 -24.30 2.07
CA GLY A 512 -23.78 -25.71 2.41
C GLY A 512 -23.98 -26.68 1.24
N SER A 513 -24.11 -26.20 0.01
CA SER A 513 -24.28 -27.05 -1.19
C SER A 513 -23.11 -27.02 -2.16
N GLY A 514 -22.08 -26.20 -1.94
CA GLY A 514 -20.92 -26.13 -2.82
C GLY A 514 -20.09 -27.43 -2.80
N THR A 515 -19.45 -27.76 -3.93
CA THR A 515 -18.51 -28.87 -4.02
C THR A 515 -17.15 -28.51 -3.43
N ASP A 516 -16.78 -27.23 -3.54
CA ASP A 516 -15.65 -26.61 -2.87
C ASP A 516 -16.03 -25.20 -2.36
N GLU A 517 -17.02 -25.16 -1.47
CA GLU A 517 -17.52 -23.91 -0.87
C GLU A 517 -16.42 -23.18 -0.10
N ALA A 518 -16.30 -21.88 -0.35
CA ALA A 518 -15.38 -21.02 0.38
C ALA A 518 -15.70 -21.04 1.87
N ARG A 519 -14.67 -21.20 2.71
CA ARG A 519 -14.83 -21.20 4.18
C ARG A 519 -15.46 -19.91 4.70
N SER A 520 -15.21 -18.81 4.00
CA SER A 520 -15.73 -17.49 4.34
C SER A 520 -16.59 -16.98 3.18
N PRO A 521 -17.87 -16.66 3.41
CA PRO A 521 -18.74 -16.06 2.41
C PRO A 521 -18.17 -14.77 1.81
N ALA A 522 -18.51 -14.47 0.57
CA ALA A 522 -18.32 -13.15 -0.02
C ALA A 522 -19.08 -12.11 0.80
N THR A 523 -18.41 -11.01 1.16
CA THR A 523 -19.09 -9.87 1.79
C THR A 523 -19.41 -8.84 0.72
N ILE A 524 -20.68 -8.46 0.66
CA ILE A 524 -21.22 -7.47 -0.26
C ILE A 524 -21.60 -6.26 0.59
N VAL A 525 -20.81 -5.19 0.42
CA VAL A 525 -20.94 -3.95 1.19
C VAL A 525 -21.89 -3.02 0.45
N GLY A 526 -22.99 -2.65 1.11
CA GLY A 526 -23.91 -1.64 0.59
C GLY A 526 -23.41 -0.22 0.79
N GLU A 527 -23.99 0.69 0.02
CA GLU A 527 -23.73 2.13 0.14
C GLU A 527 -24.31 2.69 1.45
N ILE A 528 -23.67 3.76 1.93
CA ILE A 528 -24.19 4.59 3.03
C ILE A 528 -25.34 5.44 2.51
N VAL A 529 -26.55 5.24 3.07
CA VAL A 529 -27.76 5.97 2.66
C VAL A 529 -28.24 6.90 3.79
N PRO A 530 -28.12 8.22 3.65
CA PRO A 530 -28.79 9.17 4.56
C PRO A 530 -30.31 9.07 4.46
N PHE A 531 -30.99 9.03 5.60
CA PHE A 531 -32.45 8.94 5.67
C PHE A 531 -33.00 9.61 6.94
N ASP A 532 -34.32 9.86 6.97
CA ASP A 532 -35.07 10.23 8.17
C ASP A 532 -36.35 9.39 8.27
N LEU A 533 -37.10 9.49 9.37
CA LEU A 533 -38.31 8.69 9.57
C LEU A 533 -39.57 9.32 8.94
N SER A 534 -39.41 10.40 8.19
CA SER A 534 -40.48 11.10 7.46
C SER A 534 -40.40 10.92 5.94
N GLY A 535 -39.36 10.26 5.44
CA GLY A 535 -39.16 10.01 4.01
C GLY A 535 -38.76 11.27 3.25
N THR A 536 -38.11 12.24 3.90
CA THR A 536 -37.71 13.50 3.26
C THR A 536 -36.64 13.27 2.20
N GLU A 537 -36.69 14.06 1.12
CA GLU A 537 -35.61 14.10 0.13
C GLU A 537 -34.43 14.95 0.64
N ASN A 538 -33.20 14.53 0.36
CA ASN A 538 -31.96 15.25 0.71
C ASN A 538 -31.71 15.40 2.22
N VAL A 539 -31.73 14.28 2.95
CA VAL A 539 -31.32 14.26 4.35
C VAL A 539 -29.82 14.51 4.49
N THR A 540 -29.43 15.31 5.48
CA THR A 540 -28.02 15.61 5.78
C THR A 540 -27.26 14.33 6.08
N ALA A 541 -26.22 14.03 5.28
CA ALA A 541 -25.33 12.91 5.53
C ALA A 541 -24.44 13.14 6.76
N ARG A 542 -24.07 12.05 7.45
CA ARG A 542 -22.95 12.09 8.38
C ARG A 542 -21.67 12.47 7.63
N ARG A 543 -20.79 13.24 8.25
CA ARG A 543 -19.47 13.55 7.67
C ARG A 543 -18.71 12.25 7.37
N GLN A 544 -18.15 12.18 6.16
CA GLN A 544 -17.24 11.12 5.76
C GLN A 544 -15.81 11.61 5.95
N VAL A 545 -15.04 10.86 6.73
CA VAL A 545 -13.65 11.22 7.08
C VAL A 545 -12.64 10.18 6.64
N VAL A 546 -13.09 9.05 6.09
CA VAL A 546 -12.30 7.98 5.49
C VAL A 546 -13.13 7.34 4.38
N SER A 547 -12.50 6.61 3.48
CA SER A 547 -13.15 5.83 2.41
C SER A 547 -12.87 4.33 2.59
N ASN A 548 -13.68 3.46 1.99
CA ASN A 548 -13.37 2.02 2.02
C ASN A 548 -12.10 1.71 1.20
N GLU A 549 -11.85 2.48 0.14
CA GLU A 549 -10.73 2.35 -0.78
C GLU A 549 -9.40 2.62 -0.09
N THR A 550 -9.31 3.69 0.71
CA THR A 550 -8.08 4.00 1.48
C THR A 550 -7.72 2.89 2.47
N CYS A 551 -8.70 2.26 3.11
CA CYS A 551 -8.50 1.08 3.95
C CYS A 551 -8.05 -0.14 3.13
N ALA A 552 -8.68 -0.36 1.97
CA ALA A 552 -8.39 -1.49 1.07
C ALA A 552 -6.99 -1.43 0.44
N ASN A 553 -6.32 -0.28 0.46
CA ASN A 553 -4.92 -0.17 0.04
C ASN A 553 -4.01 -1.14 0.81
N CYS A 554 -4.19 -1.26 2.13
CA CYS A 554 -3.43 -2.20 2.96
C CYS A 554 -4.20 -3.47 3.25
N HIS A 555 -5.50 -3.36 3.49
CA HIS A 555 -6.30 -4.47 3.94
C HIS A 555 -6.85 -5.30 2.78
N ASP A 556 -6.68 -4.93 1.51
CA ASP A 556 -7.41 -5.52 0.38
C ASP A 556 -8.95 -5.33 0.48
N GLY A 557 -9.67 -5.47 -0.63
CA GLY A 557 -11.14 -5.32 -0.66
C GLY A 557 -11.91 -6.51 -0.08
N LYS A 558 -11.19 -7.58 0.29
CA LYS A 558 -11.71 -8.90 0.67
C LYS A 558 -11.44 -9.23 2.15
N TYR A 559 -10.61 -8.46 2.86
CA TYR A 559 -10.28 -8.61 4.29
C TYR A 559 -11.50 -8.60 5.19
N LEU A 560 -12.51 -7.85 4.77
CA LEU A 560 -13.82 -7.79 5.40
C LEU A 560 -14.52 -9.17 5.49
N SER A 561 -14.25 -10.08 4.55
CA SER A 561 -14.76 -11.48 4.55
C SER A 561 -13.95 -12.44 5.43
N LYS A 562 -12.71 -12.08 5.82
CA LYS A 562 -11.73 -13.00 6.44
C LYS A 562 -11.93 -13.25 7.93
N PHE A 563 -12.75 -12.45 8.60
CA PHE A 563 -12.88 -12.50 10.07
C PHE A 563 -13.65 -13.69 10.62
N GLY A 564 -14.19 -14.57 9.77
CA GLY A 564 -14.68 -15.89 10.18
C GLY A 564 -13.53 -16.81 10.65
N GLY A 565 -12.83 -16.44 11.72
CA GLY A 565 -11.71 -17.20 12.29
C GLY A 565 -10.55 -16.39 12.88
N THR A 566 -10.54 -15.06 12.80
CA THR A 566 -9.45 -14.22 13.34
C THR A 566 -9.91 -13.36 14.54
N LYS A 567 -8.96 -12.74 15.24
CA LYS A 567 -9.12 -12.05 16.54
C LYS A 567 -10.04 -10.80 16.53
N ILE A 568 -10.74 -10.49 15.42
CA ILE A 568 -11.74 -9.41 15.38
C ILE A 568 -13.11 -9.97 15.80
N LYS A 569 -13.69 -9.37 16.85
CA LYS A 569 -14.88 -9.85 17.57
C LYS A 569 -16.21 -9.93 16.78
N HIS A 570 -16.25 -9.44 15.55
CA HIS A 570 -17.49 -9.34 14.74
C HIS A 570 -17.43 -10.09 13.42
N ASP A 571 -16.44 -10.96 13.24
CA ASP A 571 -16.47 -12.01 12.21
C ASP A 571 -16.81 -11.52 10.78
N GLY A 572 -16.53 -10.25 10.49
CA GLY A 572 -16.75 -9.63 9.18
C GLY A 572 -18.21 -9.36 8.90
N SER A 573 -19.06 -9.34 9.93
CA SER A 573 -20.49 -9.09 9.79
C SER A 573 -20.84 -7.62 9.59
N TYR A 574 -19.87 -6.72 9.81
CA TYR A 574 -19.93 -5.28 9.57
C TYR A 574 -18.62 -4.89 8.90
N THR A 575 -18.71 -4.13 7.81
CA THR A 575 -17.63 -4.05 6.82
C THR A 575 -17.52 -2.70 6.11
N ASN A 576 -18.47 -1.80 6.30
CA ASN A 576 -18.36 -0.45 5.78
C ASN A 576 -17.64 0.47 6.81
N PHE A 577 -16.48 1.01 6.42
CA PHE A 577 -15.66 1.89 7.26
C PHE A 577 -16.10 3.36 7.25
N GLU A 578 -16.99 3.76 6.35
CA GLU A 578 -17.43 5.15 6.17
C GLU A 578 -18.50 5.54 7.20
N GLY A 579 -19.27 4.57 7.70
CA GLY A 579 -20.32 4.83 8.69
C GLY A 579 -20.78 3.66 9.56
N GLU A 580 -20.72 2.41 9.08
CA GLU A 580 -21.31 1.27 9.80
C GLU A 580 -20.63 1.00 11.13
N CYS A 581 -19.30 1.02 11.14
CA CYS A 581 -18.50 0.79 12.33
C CYS A 581 -18.80 1.84 13.41
N GLN A 582 -18.95 3.09 13.00
CA GLN A 582 -19.18 4.25 13.87
C GLN A 582 -20.56 4.23 14.53
N MET A 583 -21.54 3.50 13.98
CA MET A 583 -22.86 3.31 14.63
C MET A 583 -22.74 2.66 16.02
N CYS A 584 -21.69 1.87 16.24
CA CYS A 584 -21.38 1.25 17.54
C CYS A 584 -20.10 1.81 18.15
N HIS A 585 -19.06 2.05 17.35
CA HIS A 585 -17.75 2.54 17.76
C HIS A 585 -17.74 4.08 17.80
N ASN A 586 -18.51 4.66 18.70
CA ASN A 586 -18.58 6.11 18.92
C ASN A 586 -18.17 6.50 20.36
N ALA A 587 -18.28 7.79 20.68
CA ALA A 587 -17.85 8.39 21.94
C ALA A 587 -18.65 7.92 23.16
N THR A 588 -19.93 7.51 22.98
CA THR A 588 -20.83 7.16 24.09
C THR A 588 -21.03 5.67 24.29
N TYR A 589 -20.33 4.82 23.52
CA TYR A 589 -20.48 3.38 23.68
C TYR A 589 -20.15 2.93 25.11
N SER A 590 -21.17 2.43 25.81
CA SER A 590 -21.13 2.20 27.26
C SER A 590 -19.94 1.38 27.76
N ARG A 591 -19.53 0.33 27.01
CA ARG A 591 -18.37 -0.50 27.39
C ARG A 591 -17.03 0.22 27.21
N GLY A 592 -16.96 1.21 26.31
CA GLY A 592 -15.78 2.03 26.06
C GLY A 592 -15.42 2.89 27.28
N SER A 593 -16.41 3.41 28.00
CA SER A 593 -16.19 4.32 29.12
C SER A 593 -15.43 3.75 30.33
N SER A 594 -15.20 2.43 30.34
CA SER A 594 -14.38 1.73 31.35
C SER A 594 -12.89 1.65 30.98
N LYS A 595 -12.52 2.10 29.78
CA LYS A 595 -11.18 2.03 29.21
C LYS A 595 -10.46 3.37 29.31
N THR A 596 -9.13 3.32 29.37
CA THR A 596 -8.31 4.53 29.18
C THR A 596 -8.52 5.06 27.77
N ILE A 597 -8.16 6.31 27.52
CA ILE A 597 -8.35 6.92 26.20
C ILE A 597 -7.68 6.10 25.09
N VAL A 598 -6.43 5.65 25.24
CA VAL A 598 -5.74 4.86 24.20
C VAL A 598 -6.35 3.46 24.00
N GLU A 599 -7.07 2.93 25.00
CA GLU A 599 -7.82 1.68 24.91
C GLU A 599 -9.31 1.88 24.54
N HIS A 600 -9.77 3.11 24.37
CA HIS A 600 -11.16 3.38 24.05
C HIS A 600 -11.54 2.76 22.69
N ILE A 601 -12.81 2.43 22.51
CA ILE A 601 -13.30 1.74 21.30
C ILE A 601 -14.05 2.66 20.33
N ASP A 602 -14.14 3.95 20.64
CA ASP A 602 -14.49 5.01 19.69
C ASP A 602 -13.59 4.87 18.46
N PHE A 603 -14.20 4.84 17.27
CA PHE A 603 -13.55 4.37 16.04
C PHE A 603 -12.25 5.12 15.75
N LYS A 604 -12.29 6.46 15.81
CA LYS A 604 -11.13 7.31 15.56
C LYS A 604 -9.98 7.01 16.54
N VAL A 605 -10.31 6.81 17.81
CA VAL A 605 -9.32 6.51 18.86
C VAL A 605 -8.75 5.11 18.70
N ARG A 606 -9.60 4.12 18.43
CA ARG A 606 -9.19 2.73 18.23
C ARG A 606 -8.26 2.61 17.03
N ILE A 607 -8.64 3.15 15.87
CA ILE A 607 -7.87 3.02 14.63
C ILE A 607 -6.54 3.76 14.73
N HIS A 608 -6.53 4.99 15.25
CA HIS A 608 -5.28 5.74 15.45
C HIS A 608 -4.34 5.04 16.44
N ALA A 609 -4.80 4.72 17.65
CA ALA A 609 -3.93 4.13 18.67
C ALA A 609 -3.40 2.75 18.25
N LEU A 610 -4.18 2.00 17.45
CA LEU A 610 -3.78 0.70 16.91
C LEU A 610 -2.64 0.84 15.88
N HIS A 611 -2.82 1.64 14.83
CA HIS A 611 -1.83 1.79 13.75
C HIS A 611 -0.63 2.66 14.16
N ALA A 612 -0.79 3.57 15.13
CA ALA A 612 0.30 4.29 15.76
C ALA A 612 1.04 3.47 16.84
N ASN A 613 0.58 2.24 17.10
CA ASN A 613 1.17 1.33 18.07
C ASN A 613 1.26 1.94 19.50
N LYS A 614 0.23 2.72 19.86
CA LYS A 614 0.08 3.42 21.15
C LYS A 614 -0.97 2.79 22.07
N ARG A 615 -1.66 1.76 21.60
CA ARG A 615 -2.68 1.05 22.37
C ARG A 615 -2.02 0.06 23.34
N ASP A 616 -2.35 0.18 24.64
CA ASP A 616 -1.78 -0.64 25.71
C ASP A 616 -2.18 -2.12 25.59
N GLY A 617 -3.46 -2.41 25.41
CA GLY A 617 -3.99 -3.73 25.09
C GLY A 617 -4.29 -3.90 23.60
N GLN A 618 -3.40 -4.57 22.86
CA GLN A 618 -3.73 -5.04 21.51
C GLN A 618 -4.48 -6.38 21.64
N GLU A 619 -5.72 -6.45 21.12
CA GLU A 619 -6.54 -7.68 21.11
C GLU A 619 -5.90 -8.81 20.26
N ALA A 620 -4.71 -8.57 19.71
CA ALA A 620 -3.87 -9.50 18.97
C ALA A 620 -3.10 -10.52 19.84
N GLY A 621 -3.30 -10.58 21.17
CA GLY A 621 -2.51 -11.45 22.04
C GLY A 621 -1.18 -10.78 22.46
N GLY A 622 -0.58 -11.24 23.56
CA GLY A 622 0.49 -10.53 24.27
C GLY A 622 1.69 -10.12 23.39
N GLU A 623 2.32 -8.99 23.71
CA GLU A 623 3.52 -8.40 23.07
C GLU A 623 3.53 -8.21 21.53
N ASP A 624 2.54 -8.71 20.81
CA ASP A 624 2.47 -8.70 19.34
C ASP A 624 1.91 -7.36 18.85
N ARG A 625 2.79 -6.36 18.87
CA ARG A 625 2.54 -5.04 18.30
C ARG A 625 2.40 -5.12 16.78
N ILE A 626 1.41 -4.45 16.21
CA ILE A 626 1.25 -4.34 14.75
C ILE A 626 2.50 -3.73 14.11
N THR A 627 2.96 -4.35 13.03
CA THR A 627 4.02 -3.84 12.16
C THR A 627 3.40 -2.98 11.06
N PHE A 628 3.06 -1.73 11.39
CA PHE A 628 2.47 -0.80 10.43
C PHE A 628 3.51 -0.42 9.34
N PRO A 629 3.25 -0.70 8.05
CA PRO A 629 4.25 -0.54 6.98
C PRO A 629 4.46 0.91 6.51
N SER A 630 3.56 1.82 6.89
CA SER A 630 3.64 3.26 6.61
C SER A 630 3.97 4.05 7.88
N HIS A 631 4.01 5.37 7.78
CA HIS A 631 4.04 6.25 8.93
C HIS A 631 2.63 6.60 9.41
N TYR A 632 2.31 6.37 10.70
CA TYR A 632 1.06 6.85 11.30
C TYR A 632 0.88 8.39 11.27
N GLY A 633 1.94 9.16 10.98
CA GLY A 633 1.87 10.59 10.74
C GLY A 633 1.51 10.95 9.30
N ASN A 634 1.68 10.04 8.34
CA ASN A 634 1.18 10.25 7.00
C ASN A 634 -0.33 10.04 6.99
N CYS A 635 -1.07 11.11 7.30
CA CYS A 635 -2.53 11.09 7.38
C CYS A 635 -3.20 10.60 6.09
N ALA A 636 -2.55 10.84 4.94
CA ALA A 636 -3.04 10.42 3.63
C ALA A 636 -3.05 8.90 3.43
N THR A 637 -2.45 8.14 4.35
CA THR A 637 -2.60 6.68 4.38
C THR A 637 -4.07 6.25 4.55
N CYS A 638 -4.89 7.06 5.24
CA CYS A 638 -6.31 6.75 5.50
C CYS A 638 -7.27 7.89 5.15
N HIS A 639 -6.78 9.13 5.03
CA HIS A 639 -7.60 10.31 4.81
C HIS A 639 -7.35 10.90 3.43
N ASP A 640 -8.41 11.06 2.65
CA ASP A 640 -8.35 11.82 1.41
C ASP A 640 -8.22 13.32 1.70
N LYS A 641 -7.60 14.05 0.78
CA LYS A 641 -7.41 15.49 0.91
C LYS A 641 -8.75 16.21 1.09
N GLY A 642 -8.87 17.01 2.14
CA GLY A 642 -10.10 17.74 2.48
C GLY A 642 -10.96 17.08 3.56
N GLN A 643 -10.71 15.81 3.90
CA GLN A 643 -11.44 15.11 4.96
C GLN A 643 -11.04 15.59 6.37
N LEU A 644 -9.89 16.25 6.52
CA LEU A 644 -9.34 16.71 7.80
C LEU A 644 -9.57 18.22 8.03
N SER A 645 -10.66 18.76 7.49
CA SER A 645 -11.12 20.12 7.78
C SER A 645 -11.54 20.34 9.25
N MET A 646 -11.74 19.25 10.01
CA MET A 646 -12.27 19.24 11.39
C MET A 646 -13.62 19.94 11.54
N LYS A 647 -14.32 20.20 10.43
CA LYS A 647 -15.63 20.85 10.43
C LYS A 647 -16.63 19.98 11.19
N ASN A 648 -17.38 20.60 12.09
CA ASN A 648 -18.38 19.97 12.97
C ASN A 648 -17.79 18.92 13.94
N LEU A 649 -16.47 18.71 14.01
CA LEU A 649 -15.88 17.75 14.94
C LEU A 649 -16.05 18.22 16.39
N GLY A 650 -15.81 19.51 16.67
CA GLY A 650 -16.07 20.05 18.00
C GLY A 650 -17.56 20.04 18.39
N GLU A 651 -18.48 19.89 17.45
CA GLU A 651 -19.92 19.89 17.73
C GLU A 651 -20.43 18.53 18.22
N VAL A 652 -19.62 17.46 18.09
CA VAL A 652 -20.02 16.14 18.60
C VAL A 652 -19.70 15.99 20.10
N PRO A 653 -20.31 15.03 20.80
CA PRO A 653 -20.07 14.87 22.24
C PRO A 653 -18.72 14.26 22.61
N ALA A 654 -18.33 14.47 23.88
CA ALA A 654 -17.04 14.03 24.40
C ALA A 654 -16.94 12.51 24.56
N THR A 655 -15.75 11.97 24.32
CA THR A 655 -15.42 10.58 24.55
C THR A 655 -15.22 10.35 26.06
N GLN A 656 -16.14 9.62 26.69
CA GLN A 656 -16.03 9.26 28.11
C GLN A 656 -15.02 8.12 28.29
N THR A 657 -14.12 8.21 29.26
CA THR A 657 -13.06 7.23 29.52
C THR A 657 -12.83 7.04 31.03
N THR A 658 -11.90 6.16 31.39
CA THR A 658 -11.42 5.98 32.76
C THR A 658 -9.94 6.31 32.84
N ASP A 659 -9.58 7.18 33.77
CA ASP A 659 -8.22 7.44 34.20
C ASP A 659 -7.90 6.63 35.49
N PRO A 660 -6.69 6.03 35.60
CA PRO A 660 -6.32 5.23 36.77
C PRO A 660 -6.34 6.00 38.10
N GLU A 661 -6.09 7.31 38.08
CA GLU A 661 -6.00 8.16 39.27
C GLU A 661 -7.29 8.96 39.51
N LEU A 662 -7.88 9.51 38.44
CA LEU A 662 -9.03 10.40 38.53
C LEU A 662 -10.39 9.68 38.45
N GLY A 663 -10.41 8.40 38.04
CA GLY A 663 -11.64 7.65 37.82
C GLY A 663 -12.30 8.04 36.50
N ARG A 664 -13.63 8.21 36.48
CA ARG A 664 -14.36 8.53 35.23
C ARG A 664 -14.06 9.96 34.79
N VAL A 665 -13.61 10.10 33.55
CA VAL A 665 -13.18 11.35 32.93
C VAL A 665 -13.68 11.42 31.48
N GLU A 666 -13.44 12.52 30.79
CA GLU A 666 -13.74 12.66 29.37
C GLU A 666 -12.68 13.46 28.60
N PHE A 667 -12.72 13.29 27.29
CA PHE A 667 -11.94 14.04 26.33
C PHE A 667 -12.88 14.60 25.25
N SER A 668 -12.76 15.89 24.93
CA SER A 668 -13.50 16.49 23.83
C SER A 668 -13.14 15.84 22.48
N PRO A 669 -13.98 15.95 21.43
CA PRO A 669 -13.84 15.13 20.22
C PRO A 669 -12.51 15.28 19.49
N THR A 670 -12.03 16.51 19.31
CA THR A 670 -10.73 16.76 18.67
C THR A 670 -9.61 16.34 19.60
N ALA A 671 -9.70 16.66 20.90
CA ALA A 671 -8.75 16.22 21.92
C ALA A 671 -8.56 14.69 21.93
N ALA A 672 -9.64 13.92 22.01
CA ALA A 672 -9.64 12.45 21.98
C ALA A 672 -8.91 11.91 20.74
N THR A 673 -9.11 12.55 19.59
CA THR A 673 -8.45 12.22 18.32
C THR A 673 -6.94 12.41 18.43
N CYS A 674 -6.48 13.57 18.90
CA CYS A 674 -5.05 13.90 18.96
C CYS A 674 -4.30 13.09 20.02
N VAL A 675 -4.87 12.94 21.23
CA VAL A 675 -4.20 12.25 22.34
C VAL A 675 -4.08 10.74 22.12
N SER A 676 -4.88 10.16 21.21
CA SER A 676 -4.75 8.76 20.81
C SER A 676 -3.36 8.41 20.25
N CYS A 677 -2.66 9.40 19.69
CA CYS A 677 -1.27 9.27 19.21
C CYS A 677 -0.27 10.07 20.08
N HIS A 678 -0.62 11.31 20.46
CA HIS A 678 0.28 12.22 21.17
C HIS A 678 0.40 11.93 22.68
N GLY A 679 -0.50 11.10 23.21
CA GLY A 679 -0.60 10.75 24.62
C GLY A 679 -1.15 11.89 25.48
N VAL A 680 -1.31 11.60 26.77
CA VAL A 680 -1.80 12.55 27.77
C VAL A 680 -0.61 13.08 28.56
N LYS A 681 -0.20 14.32 28.28
CA LYS A 681 0.90 15.02 28.99
C LYS A 681 0.38 16.33 29.54
N GLU A 682 0.91 16.79 30.67
CA GLU A 682 0.46 18.03 31.34
C GLU A 682 0.43 19.24 30.40
N SER A 683 1.47 19.42 29.58
CA SER A 683 1.52 20.52 28.59
C SER A 683 0.46 20.40 27.49
N ILE A 684 0.17 19.18 27.04
CA ILE A 684 -0.86 18.92 26.02
C ILE A 684 -2.25 19.16 26.61
N VAL A 685 -2.50 18.67 27.84
CA VAL A 685 -3.75 18.89 28.56
C VAL A 685 -4.00 20.39 28.78
N ALA A 686 -2.98 21.13 29.22
CA ALA A 686 -3.09 22.58 29.39
C ALA A 686 -3.39 23.31 28.08
N HIS A 687 -2.75 22.91 26.98
CA HIS A 687 -3.02 23.46 25.64
C HIS A 687 -4.45 23.14 25.17
N ILE A 688 -4.91 21.89 25.32
CA ILE A 688 -6.28 21.52 24.93
C ILE A 688 -7.31 22.37 25.69
N ARG A 689 -7.13 22.53 27.01
CA ARG A 689 -8.01 23.35 27.84
C ARG A 689 -7.99 24.83 27.47
N SER A 690 -6.83 25.38 27.04
CA SER A 690 -6.76 26.77 26.59
C SER A 690 -7.53 27.03 25.30
N GLU A 691 -7.70 26.00 24.47
CA GLU A 691 -8.47 26.03 23.22
C GLU A 691 -9.91 25.52 23.37
N GLY A 692 -10.44 25.54 24.60
CA GLY A 692 -11.83 25.20 24.89
C GLY A 692 -12.16 23.70 24.83
N GLY A 693 -11.16 22.82 24.73
CA GLY A 693 -11.34 21.38 24.82
C GLY A 693 -11.34 20.86 26.26
N ALA A 694 -11.81 19.63 26.43
CA ALA A 694 -11.69 18.86 27.67
C ALA A 694 -10.64 17.77 27.48
N ALA A 695 -9.76 17.57 28.46
CA ALA A 695 -8.75 16.53 28.43
C ALA A 695 -8.48 16.00 29.83
N ASN A 696 -8.92 14.77 30.07
CA ASN A 696 -8.85 14.12 31.38
C ASN A 696 -9.64 14.90 32.46
N ASP A 697 -10.76 15.48 32.06
CA ASP A 697 -11.63 16.29 32.91
C ASP A 697 -12.83 15.48 33.41
N PRO A 698 -13.50 15.88 34.50
CA PRO A 698 -14.72 15.21 34.95
C PRO A 698 -15.78 15.13 33.85
N VAL A 699 -16.51 14.01 33.78
CA VAL A 699 -17.58 13.81 32.79
C VAL A 699 -18.62 14.94 32.87
N GLY A 700 -18.98 15.52 31.73
CA GLY A 700 -19.90 16.65 31.58
C GLY A 700 -19.24 18.03 31.64
N THR A 701 -17.91 18.11 31.60
CA THR A 701 -17.15 19.38 31.54
C THR A 701 -17.20 20.00 30.14
N TYR A 702 -17.13 19.18 29.10
CA TYR A 702 -17.12 19.61 27.72
C TYR A 702 -18.48 20.16 27.29
N VAL A 703 -18.46 21.29 26.59
CA VAL A 703 -19.66 21.87 25.95
C VAL A 703 -19.47 21.76 24.44
N PRO A 704 -20.29 20.96 23.73
CA PRO A 704 -20.19 20.84 22.28
C PRO A 704 -20.13 22.21 21.58
N GLY A 705 -19.15 22.36 20.69
CA GLY A 705 -18.81 23.59 19.99
C GLY A 705 -17.77 24.48 20.69
N SER A 706 -17.28 24.12 21.89
CA SER A 706 -16.30 24.95 22.60
C SER A 706 -14.86 24.79 22.08
N GLU A 707 -14.52 23.70 21.38
CA GLU A 707 -13.20 23.50 20.78
C GLU A 707 -12.91 24.52 19.66
N THR A 708 -11.78 25.23 19.75
CA THR A 708 -11.28 26.15 18.70
C THR A 708 -10.19 25.54 17.82
N CYS A 709 -9.92 24.24 17.96
CA CYS A 709 -8.80 23.53 17.33
C CYS A 709 -8.72 23.71 15.81
N ALA A 710 -9.87 23.66 15.12
CA ALA A 710 -9.96 23.76 13.66
C ALA A 710 -9.47 25.10 13.09
N THR A 711 -9.38 26.15 13.91
CA THR A 711 -8.87 27.46 13.48
C THR A 711 -7.37 27.40 13.14
N CYS A 712 -6.62 26.56 13.85
CA CYS A 712 -5.17 26.42 13.73
C CYS A 712 -4.75 25.10 13.07
N HIS A 713 -5.47 24.01 13.35
CA HIS A 713 -5.05 22.64 13.01
C HIS A 713 -5.81 21.98 11.85
N ALA A 714 -6.89 22.57 11.35
CA ALA A 714 -7.54 22.07 10.14
C ALA A 714 -6.60 22.17 8.93
N GLU A 715 -6.84 21.35 7.91
CA GLU A 715 -6.09 21.40 6.65
C GLU A 715 -5.94 22.83 6.09
N GLY A 716 -4.74 23.17 5.64
CA GLY A 716 -4.40 24.47 5.07
C GLY A 716 -4.20 25.61 6.08
N LYS A 717 -4.51 25.42 7.38
CA LYS A 717 -4.32 26.42 8.43
C LYS A 717 -2.85 26.59 8.83
N ALA A 718 -2.57 27.51 9.76
CA ALA A 718 -1.20 27.85 10.17
C ALA A 718 -0.41 26.64 10.69
N PHE A 719 -1.06 25.80 11.50
CA PHE A 719 -0.53 24.55 12.05
C PHE A 719 -1.40 23.36 11.61
N GLY A 720 -1.90 23.43 10.37
CA GLY A 720 -2.76 22.42 9.78
C GLY A 720 -2.11 21.05 9.84
N VAL A 721 -2.92 20.01 10.08
CA VAL A 721 -2.42 18.62 10.15
C VAL A 721 -1.67 18.18 8.89
N ASP A 722 -1.98 18.79 7.74
CA ASP A 722 -1.30 18.62 6.45
C ASP A 722 0.10 19.27 6.37
N LYS A 723 0.42 20.18 7.29
CA LYS A 723 1.71 20.90 7.34
C LYS A 723 2.63 20.44 8.46
N VAL A 724 2.05 20.01 9.57
CA VAL A 724 2.81 19.60 10.77
C VAL A 724 3.09 18.10 10.79
N HIS A 725 2.51 17.34 9.87
CA HIS A 725 2.77 15.92 9.67
C HIS A 725 3.30 15.63 8.26
N PRO A 726 4.00 14.51 8.05
CA PRO A 726 4.57 14.09 6.77
C PRO A 726 3.48 13.51 5.86
N VAL A 727 2.53 14.35 5.46
CA VAL A 727 1.40 13.93 4.66
C VAL A 727 1.80 13.90 3.19
N ILE A 728 1.64 12.74 2.56
CA ILE A 728 1.86 12.54 1.12
C ILE A 728 0.52 12.16 0.49
N PHE A 729 -0.23 13.15 0.03
CA PHE A 729 -1.42 12.91 -0.78
C PHE A 729 -0.98 12.48 -2.18
N LYS A 730 -1.43 11.30 -2.62
CA LYS A 730 -1.21 10.77 -3.96
C LYS A 730 -2.21 11.33 -4.96
#